data_AF-A0A1F9L6P8-F1
#
_entry.id   AF-A0A1F9L6P8-F1
#
_cell.length_a   1.000
_cell.length_b   1.000
_cell.length_c   1.000
_cell.angle_alpha   90.00
_cell.angle_beta   90.00
_cell.angle_gamma   90.00
#
_symmetry.space_group_name_H-M   'P 1'
#
loop_
_entity.id
_entity.type
_entity.pdbx_description
1 polymer ?
#
loop_
_entity_poly.entity_id
_entity_poly.type
_entity_poly.pdbx_seq_one_letter_code
_entity_poly.pdbx_strand_id
1 'polypeptide(L)'
;MRSQLFKVHQAIGNPMSTVERYSQWNVDELVVLDISRDEDFHDLRRDDLQQNYQGKSALDVLRAIAEVCFMPLTFGGRIRSLDDIAERLTAGADKVTLNTVAIQDPDFIAQAARRFGSQCIVVSIDVRRQTNGYEVWGDGGRMPTGRKPEDWAQEVERLGAGEILLNSIDRDGSGLGYDVELIRLVAEAVTIPVVALGGVGRYEHFPSAISQGHASAMSAANIFHFFELSYSHAKQACLDVGLPVRPVGLGSRFLLREQLYDRKKEDARIQARLERAKAADYSKSHAVGRAEKQTVRWCSKCVYPGISAAPMEFDGQGVCSGCRMAEMKEQIHSSEWTRRGELLREIVDRYRCRDGSRYDCVIAVSGGKDSYFQTHVIKNELKLNPLLVTYNGNNWTEVGWRNMLHMKEAFDVDHLLISPSVTVLKKLNRLAFTVMGDMNWHAHIGIMTAPMRVAVQYGIPLVFYGEHGYLDLCGQFSMDDFPEVAYRNRLEHYGRGYEWTYFVDREGLTARNLIPWQYPTDQQIFDVGLRGVFLGNYLPWEANEHIKLVVDRYGFETSSEPFDRTYRTMSNLDDMHENGVHDYLKYIKFGYGRCTDHACKDIRAGLLNRDQAVELVNRYDPVKPRDLRRWLEYVGMSEEAFDRIADTFRDPRVWTMANGRWQRQELQKRIE
;
A
#
# COMPACT_ATOMS: atom_id res chain seq x y z
N MET A 1 -1.79 -0.76 -10.01
CA MET A 1 -2.05 0.69 -9.93
C MET A 1 -3.50 0.90 -9.54
N ARG A 2 -3.82 1.96 -8.80
CA ARG A 2 -5.19 2.46 -8.63
C ARG A 2 -5.52 3.38 -9.79
N SER A 3 -6.72 3.26 -10.38
CA SER A 3 -7.21 4.11 -11.47
C SER A 3 -8.44 4.90 -11.01
N GLN A 4 -8.59 6.14 -11.48
CA GLN A 4 -9.81 6.93 -11.34
C GLN A 4 -10.14 7.62 -12.66
N LEU A 5 -11.33 7.31 -13.20
CA LEU A 5 -11.88 7.89 -14.42
C LEU A 5 -10.91 7.85 -15.62
N PHE A 6 -10.08 6.80 -15.73
CA PHE A 6 -9.05 6.63 -16.77
C PHE A 6 -7.98 7.75 -16.84
N LYS A 7 -7.89 8.61 -15.82
CA LYS A 7 -7.03 9.81 -15.86
C LYS A 7 -5.94 9.78 -14.79
N VAL A 8 -6.30 9.40 -13.58
CA VAL A 8 -5.39 9.43 -12.43
C VAL A 8 -4.97 8.01 -12.09
N HIS A 9 -3.67 7.75 -12.11
CA HIS A 9 -3.09 6.45 -11.78
C HIS A 9 -2.11 6.60 -10.61
N GLN A 10 -2.26 5.76 -9.58
CA GLN A 10 -1.40 5.79 -8.39
C GLN A 10 -0.78 4.41 -8.16
N ALA A 11 0.52 4.38 -7.87
CA ALA A 11 1.20 3.17 -7.45
C ALA A 11 0.81 2.82 -6.02
N ILE A 12 0.09 1.72 -5.85
CA ILE A 12 -0.44 1.28 -4.56
C ILE A 12 0.42 0.21 -3.88
N GLY A 13 1.46 -0.31 -4.53
CA GLY A 13 2.30 -1.35 -3.98
C GLY A 13 2.87 -2.32 -5.01
N ASN A 14 3.48 -3.38 -4.51
CA ASN A 14 4.06 -4.48 -5.26
C ASN A 14 2.93 -5.42 -5.75
N PRO A 15 2.86 -5.72 -7.06
CA PRO A 15 1.87 -6.65 -7.59
C PRO A 15 1.95 -8.04 -6.96
N MET A 16 3.13 -8.56 -6.60
CA MET A 16 3.32 -9.91 -6.07
C MET A 16 2.60 -10.05 -4.72
N SER A 17 2.81 -9.10 -3.82
CA SER A 17 2.16 -9.09 -2.50
C SER A 17 0.63 -8.98 -2.60
N THR A 18 0.12 -8.30 -3.63
CA THR A 18 -1.32 -8.23 -3.90
C THR A 18 -1.85 -9.56 -4.43
N VAL A 19 -1.16 -10.17 -5.40
CA VAL A 19 -1.56 -11.46 -5.99
C VAL A 19 -1.47 -12.59 -4.97
N GLU A 20 -0.42 -12.64 -4.15
CA GLU A 20 -0.32 -13.56 -3.02
C GLU A 20 -1.54 -13.44 -2.10
N ARG A 21 -1.96 -12.20 -1.79
CA ARG A 21 -3.14 -11.97 -0.94
C ARG A 21 -4.43 -12.46 -1.61
N TYR A 22 -4.56 -12.30 -2.92
CA TYR A 22 -5.70 -12.80 -3.68
C TYR A 22 -5.73 -14.33 -3.75
N SER A 23 -4.58 -14.99 -3.94
CA SER A 23 -4.45 -16.44 -3.82
C SER A 23 -4.87 -16.92 -2.43
N GLN A 24 -4.48 -16.24 -1.36
CA GLN A 24 -4.88 -16.56 0.02
C GLN A 24 -6.39 -16.42 0.27
N TRP A 25 -7.03 -15.41 -0.36
CA TRP A 25 -8.49 -15.24 -0.35
C TRP A 25 -9.22 -16.18 -1.31
N ASN A 26 -8.47 -17.03 -2.03
CA ASN A 26 -8.99 -17.96 -3.02
C ASN A 26 -9.80 -17.22 -4.11
N VAL A 27 -9.28 -16.10 -4.62
CA VAL A 27 -9.92 -15.35 -5.70
C VAL A 27 -10.14 -16.25 -6.91
N ASP A 28 -11.33 -16.16 -7.53
CA ASP A 28 -11.75 -17.10 -8.57
C ASP A 28 -10.99 -16.89 -9.90
N GLU A 29 -10.62 -15.66 -10.25
CA GLU A 29 -9.80 -15.32 -11.43
C GLU A 29 -9.13 -13.94 -11.25
N LEU A 30 -7.95 -13.75 -11.84
CA LEU A 30 -7.22 -12.48 -11.86
C LEU A 30 -7.07 -11.93 -13.27
N VAL A 31 -7.43 -10.66 -13.47
CA VAL A 31 -7.13 -9.90 -14.68
C VAL A 31 -6.05 -8.85 -14.37
N VAL A 32 -4.93 -8.91 -15.09
CA VAL A 32 -3.83 -7.94 -15.00
C VAL A 32 -3.77 -7.15 -16.30
N LEU A 33 -3.87 -5.82 -16.19
CA LEU A 33 -3.79 -4.91 -17.32
C LEU A 33 -2.51 -4.07 -17.23
N ASP A 34 -1.59 -4.27 -18.16
CA ASP A 34 -0.47 -3.37 -18.39
C ASP A 34 -0.96 -2.12 -19.14
N ILE A 35 -0.88 -0.99 -18.44
CA ILE A 35 -1.28 0.35 -18.92
C ILE A 35 -0.08 1.23 -19.29
N SER A 36 1.14 0.66 -19.35
CA SER A 36 2.33 1.39 -19.79
C SER A 36 2.14 1.89 -21.23
N ARG A 37 2.48 3.16 -21.48
CA ARG A 37 2.27 3.82 -22.78
C ARG A 37 3.52 3.84 -23.64
N ASP A 38 4.61 4.38 -23.10
CA ASP A 38 5.79 4.75 -23.88
C ASP A 38 6.91 3.70 -23.74
N GLU A 39 7.39 3.44 -22.53
CA GLU A 39 8.49 2.51 -22.27
C GLU A 39 8.01 1.21 -21.61
N ASP A 40 8.57 0.07 -22.02
CA ASP A 40 8.43 -1.21 -21.31
C ASP A 40 9.50 -1.30 -20.22
N PHE A 41 9.32 -0.50 -19.16
CA PHE A 41 10.28 -0.41 -18.08
C PHE A 41 9.61 -0.29 -16.72
N HIS A 42 9.81 -1.32 -15.90
CA HIS A 42 9.25 -1.48 -14.56
C HIS A 42 10.38 -1.88 -13.59
N ASP A 43 10.98 -0.90 -12.91
CA ASP A 43 12.03 -1.16 -11.93
C ASP A 43 11.48 -1.23 -10.49
N LEU A 44 11.15 -2.45 -10.05
CA LEU A 44 10.69 -2.73 -8.69
C LEU A 44 11.82 -3.10 -7.73
N ARG A 45 13.10 -2.96 -8.13
CA ARG A 45 14.26 -3.41 -7.33
C ARG A 45 14.35 -2.66 -6.00
N ARG A 46 14.40 -3.43 -4.91
CA ARG A 46 14.71 -2.96 -3.56
C ARG A 46 15.36 -4.05 -2.73
N ASP A 47 16.60 -3.81 -2.28
CA ASP A 47 17.40 -4.78 -1.50
C ASP A 47 16.90 -4.97 -0.06
N ASP A 48 16.02 -4.08 0.40
CA ASP A 48 15.41 -4.12 1.73
C ASP A 48 14.00 -4.74 1.75
N LEU A 49 13.43 -5.11 0.60
CA LEU A 49 12.21 -5.89 0.55
C LEU A 49 12.52 -7.38 0.55
N GLN A 50 11.55 -8.19 0.98
CA GLN A 50 11.62 -9.65 0.88
C GLN A 50 11.50 -10.10 -0.58
N GLN A 51 10.56 -9.51 -1.33
CA GLN A 51 10.42 -9.75 -2.75
C GLN A 51 11.59 -9.11 -3.51
N ASN A 52 12.57 -9.91 -3.89
CA ASN A 52 13.70 -9.46 -4.69
C ASN A 52 13.43 -9.68 -6.18
N TYR A 53 12.99 -8.62 -6.85
CA TYR A 53 12.66 -8.61 -8.27
C TYR A 53 13.81 -7.98 -9.08
N GLN A 54 14.24 -8.64 -10.16
CA GLN A 54 15.32 -8.15 -11.04
C GLN A 54 14.85 -7.88 -12.48
N GLY A 55 13.61 -8.24 -12.79
CA GLY A 55 13.00 -7.98 -14.09
C GLY A 55 12.81 -6.50 -14.36
N LYS A 56 12.55 -6.16 -15.62
CA LYS A 56 12.35 -4.77 -16.04
C LYS A 56 11.20 -4.60 -17.02
N SER A 57 10.67 -5.67 -17.59
CA SER A 57 9.55 -5.60 -18.54
C SER A 57 8.21 -6.01 -17.91
N ALA A 58 7.11 -5.67 -18.54
CA ALA A 58 5.78 -6.17 -18.19
C ALA A 58 5.71 -7.70 -18.26
N LEU A 59 6.46 -8.32 -19.17
CA LEU A 59 6.57 -9.77 -19.29
C LEU A 59 7.32 -10.40 -18.10
N ASP A 60 8.35 -9.73 -17.57
CA ASP A 60 9.02 -10.17 -16.35
C ASP A 60 8.10 -10.03 -15.13
N VAL A 61 7.29 -8.98 -15.06
CA VAL A 61 6.26 -8.83 -14.03
C VAL A 61 5.26 -9.98 -14.14
N LEU A 62 4.79 -10.34 -15.34
CA LEU A 62 3.89 -11.48 -15.55
C LEU A 62 4.49 -12.78 -15.03
N ARG A 63 5.76 -13.09 -15.34
CA ARG A 63 6.44 -14.28 -14.81
C ARG A 63 6.46 -14.30 -13.29
N ALA A 64 6.77 -13.17 -12.67
CA ALA A 64 6.79 -13.04 -11.21
C ALA A 64 5.38 -13.16 -10.59
N ILE A 65 4.33 -12.66 -11.27
CA ILE A 65 2.94 -12.85 -10.86
C ILE A 65 2.57 -14.34 -10.91
N ALA A 66 2.93 -15.02 -12.00
CA ALA A 66 2.58 -16.42 -12.23
C ALA A 66 3.17 -17.37 -11.16
N GLU A 67 4.32 -17.03 -10.56
CA GLU A 67 4.90 -17.81 -9.45
C GLU A 67 4.03 -17.84 -8.18
N VAL A 68 3.15 -16.83 -8.00
CA VAL A 68 2.33 -16.66 -6.80
C VAL A 68 0.82 -16.64 -7.07
N CYS A 69 0.42 -16.76 -8.35
CA CYS A 69 -0.96 -16.77 -8.81
C CYS A 69 -1.50 -18.20 -8.85
N PHE A 70 -2.34 -18.58 -7.89
CA PHE A 70 -2.95 -19.91 -7.81
C PHE A 70 -4.42 -19.90 -8.24
N MET A 71 -4.73 -19.05 -9.22
CA MET A 71 -6.03 -18.83 -9.84
C MET A 71 -5.79 -18.52 -11.33
N PRO A 72 -6.78 -18.73 -12.21
CA PRO A 72 -6.68 -18.36 -13.62
C PRO A 72 -6.19 -16.92 -13.81
N LEU A 73 -5.22 -16.75 -14.71
CA LEU A 73 -4.53 -15.48 -14.94
C LEU A 73 -4.77 -14.98 -16.36
N THR A 74 -5.55 -13.90 -16.47
CA THR A 74 -5.71 -13.13 -17.70
C THR A 74 -4.73 -11.97 -17.73
N PHE A 75 -3.92 -11.83 -18.79
CA PHE A 75 -2.97 -10.73 -18.95
C PHE A 75 -3.25 -9.90 -20.21
N GLY A 76 -3.34 -8.58 -20.04
CA GLY A 76 -3.63 -7.62 -21.11
C GLY A 76 -2.61 -6.51 -21.20
N GLY A 77 -2.48 -5.93 -22.39
CA GLY A 77 -1.61 -4.79 -22.66
C GLY A 77 -0.53 -5.10 -23.70
N ARG A 78 -0.34 -4.15 -24.63
CA ARG A 78 0.74 -4.15 -25.65
C ARG A 78 0.77 -5.38 -26.59
N ILE A 79 -0.35 -6.06 -26.79
CA ILE A 79 -0.45 -7.18 -27.74
C ILE A 79 -0.68 -6.63 -29.15
N ARG A 80 0.25 -6.89 -30.07
CA ARG A 80 0.19 -6.44 -31.47
C ARG A 80 0.32 -7.57 -32.48
N SER A 81 0.75 -8.75 -32.03
CA SER A 81 1.00 -9.92 -32.87
C SER A 81 0.57 -11.22 -32.18
N LEU A 82 0.45 -12.31 -32.93
CA LEU A 82 0.18 -13.63 -32.36
C LEU A 82 1.36 -14.13 -31.51
N ASP A 83 2.58 -13.68 -31.79
CA ASP A 83 3.75 -14.05 -31.02
C ASP A 83 3.78 -13.35 -29.66
N ASP A 84 3.28 -12.12 -29.57
CA ASP A 84 3.01 -11.49 -28.27
C ASP A 84 2.11 -12.38 -27.41
N ILE A 85 1.00 -12.90 -27.97
CA ILE A 85 0.10 -13.82 -27.25
C ILE A 85 0.86 -15.06 -26.78
N ALA A 86 1.64 -15.68 -27.67
CA ALA A 86 2.43 -16.86 -27.33
C ALA A 86 3.43 -16.59 -26.18
N GLU A 87 4.07 -15.42 -26.16
CA GLU A 87 4.99 -15.02 -25.08
C GLU A 87 4.26 -14.89 -23.73
N ARG A 88 3.08 -14.26 -23.70
CA ARG A 88 2.32 -14.09 -22.43
C ARG A 88 1.83 -15.44 -21.91
N LEU A 89 1.29 -16.30 -22.78
CA LEU A 89 0.86 -17.64 -22.39
C LEU A 89 2.04 -18.48 -21.87
N THR A 90 3.20 -18.43 -22.56
CA THR A 90 4.41 -19.13 -22.12
C THR A 90 4.96 -18.58 -20.80
N ALA A 91 4.74 -17.29 -20.52
CA ALA A 91 5.14 -16.65 -19.27
C ALA A 91 4.22 -16.97 -18.08
N GLY A 92 3.11 -17.69 -18.29
CA GLY A 92 2.22 -18.17 -17.24
C GLY A 92 0.81 -17.56 -17.24
N ALA A 93 0.43 -16.77 -18.25
CA ALA A 93 -0.96 -16.38 -18.42
C ALA A 93 -1.78 -17.58 -18.96
N ASP A 94 -3.00 -17.74 -18.45
CA ASP A 94 -3.97 -18.71 -18.98
C ASP A 94 -4.78 -18.10 -20.14
N LYS A 95 -5.01 -16.79 -20.09
CA LYS A 95 -5.74 -16.03 -21.12
C LYS A 95 -5.05 -14.71 -21.42
N VAL A 96 -5.32 -14.17 -22.60
CA VAL A 96 -4.94 -12.80 -22.99
C VAL A 96 -6.18 -11.96 -23.25
N THR A 97 -6.10 -10.65 -22.95
CA THR A 97 -7.17 -9.71 -23.31
C THR A 97 -6.76 -8.75 -24.43
N LEU A 98 -7.61 -8.68 -25.46
CA LEU A 98 -7.44 -7.86 -26.66
C LEU A 98 -8.41 -6.68 -26.65
N ASN A 99 -7.94 -5.51 -27.07
CA ASN A 99 -8.79 -4.31 -27.22
C ASN A 99 -8.46 -3.59 -28.53
N THR A 100 -7.43 -2.73 -28.54
CA THR A 100 -7.08 -1.91 -29.70
C THR A 100 -6.85 -2.72 -30.99
N VAL A 101 -6.11 -3.83 -30.91
CA VAL A 101 -5.87 -4.70 -32.08
C VAL A 101 -7.15 -5.36 -32.58
N ALA A 102 -8.06 -5.75 -31.68
CA ALA A 102 -9.35 -6.33 -32.04
C ALA A 102 -10.27 -5.32 -32.74
N ILE A 103 -10.18 -4.03 -32.38
CA ILE A 103 -10.96 -2.97 -33.03
C ILE A 103 -10.40 -2.67 -34.43
N GLN A 104 -9.07 -2.57 -34.55
CA GLN A 104 -8.36 -2.17 -35.77
C GLN A 104 -8.30 -3.28 -36.82
N ASP A 105 -8.13 -4.53 -36.39
CA ASP A 105 -8.07 -5.72 -37.24
C ASP A 105 -8.89 -6.87 -36.59
N PRO A 106 -10.23 -6.90 -36.78
CA PRO A 106 -11.08 -7.91 -36.15
C PRO A 106 -10.70 -9.35 -36.49
N ASP A 107 -10.19 -9.60 -37.70
CA ASP A 107 -9.75 -10.94 -38.14
C ASP A 107 -8.60 -11.49 -37.29
N PHE A 108 -7.86 -10.62 -36.58
CA PHE A 108 -6.87 -11.02 -35.59
C PHE A 108 -7.46 -11.89 -34.48
N ILE A 109 -8.72 -11.67 -34.07
CA ILE A 109 -9.42 -12.50 -33.08
C ILE A 109 -9.54 -13.94 -33.61
N ALA A 110 -9.98 -14.11 -34.85
CA ALA A 110 -10.14 -15.42 -35.48
C ALA A 110 -8.81 -16.15 -35.68
N GLN A 111 -7.74 -15.41 -35.99
CA GLN A 111 -6.40 -15.97 -36.07
C GLN A 111 -5.90 -16.44 -34.70
N ALA A 112 -6.10 -15.62 -33.66
CA ALA A 112 -5.69 -15.94 -32.30
C ALA A 112 -6.47 -17.14 -31.73
N ALA A 113 -7.81 -17.15 -31.86
CA ALA A 113 -8.66 -18.23 -31.43
C ALA A 113 -8.33 -19.55 -32.13
N ARG A 114 -8.02 -19.52 -33.43
CA ARG A 114 -7.60 -20.72 -34.18
C ARG A 114 -6.26 -21.28 -33.70
N ARG A 115 -5.32 -20.42 -33.29
CA ARG A 115 -3.98 -20.84 -32.86
C ARG A 115 -3.94 -21.30 -31.40
N PHE A 116 -4.67 -20.63 -30.50
CA PHE A 116 -4.56 -20.84 -29.05
C PHE A 116 -5.81 -21.41 -28.39
N GLY A 117 -6.94 -21.45 -29.11
CA GLY A 117 -8.25 -21.83 -28.60
C GLY A 117 -9.03 -20.62 -28.08
N SER A 118 -10.36 -20.61 -28.27
CA SER A 118 -11.24 -19.52 -27.87
C SER A 118 -11.15 -19.19 -26.39
N GLN A 119 -11.00 -20.20 -25.53
CA GLN A 119 -10.90 -20.03 -24.07
C GLN A 119 -9.69 -19.17 -23.63
N CYS A 120 -8.68 -19.03 -24.48
CA CYS A 120 -7.50 -18.20 -24.20
C CYS A 120 -7.71 -16.73 -24.62
N ILE A 121 -8.75 -16.43 -25.40
CA ILE A 121 -8.96 -15.12 -26.03
C ILE A 121 -10.11 -14.39 -25.37
N VAL A 122 -9.78 -13.40 -24.55
CA VAL A 122 -10.70 -12.44 -23.97
C VAL A 122 -10.69 -11.17 -24.83
N VAL A 123 -11.86 -10.57 -25.08
CA VAL A 123 -11.93 -9.24 -25.73
C VAL A 123 -12.49 -8.23 -24.75
N SER A 124 -11.71 -7.19 -24.49
CA SER A 124 -12.12 -6.04 -23.69
C SER A 124 -12.92 -5.08 -24.56
N ILE A 125 -14.16 -4.79 -24.14
CA ILE A 125 -15.05 -3.83 -24.80
C ILE A 125 -15.27 -2.66 -23.84
N ASP A 126 -14.62 -1.53 -24.13
CA ASP A 126 -14.83 -0.30 -23.39
C ASP A 126 -15.98 0.49 -24.02
N VAL A 127 -16.95 0.89 -23.22
CA VAL A 127 -18.18 1.53 -23.68
C VAL A 127 -18.41 2.84 -22.94
N ARG A 128 -18.86 3.86 -23.69
CA ARG A 128 -19.34 5.13 -23.13
C ARG A 128 -20.80 5.34 -23.51
N ARG A 129 -21.59 5.88 -22.59
CA ARG A 129 -22.97 6.29 -22.83
C ARG A 129 -23.00 7.54 -23.70
N GLN A 130 -23.86 7.52 -24.71
CA GLN A 130 -24.16 8.63 -25.61
C GLN A 130 -25.60 9.11 -25.37
N THR A 131 -25.97 10.24 -25.97
CA THR A 131 -27.35 10.76 -25.90
C THR A 131 -28.39 9.74 -26.35
N ASN A 132 -28.06 8.94 -27.38
CA ASN A 132 -28.96 7.96 -28.00
C ASN A 132 -28.46 6.51 -27.86
N GLY A 133 -27.98 6.13 -26.67
CA GLY A 133 -27.59 4.75 -26.37
C GLY A 133 -26.13 4.63 -25.95
N TYR A 134 -25.41 3.66 -26.52
CA TYR A 134 -24.04 3.34 -26.14
C TYR A 134 -23.15 3.22 -27.37
N GLU A 135 -21.86 3.49 -27.19
CA GLU A 135 -20.86 3.38 -28.24
C GLU A 135 -19.58 2.73 -27.69
N VAL A 136 -18.94 1.89 -28.50
CA VAL A 136 -17.63 1.30 -28.22
C VAL A 136 -16.51 2.32 -28.45
N TRP A 137 -15.52 2.31 -27.56
CA TRP A 137 -14.36 3.20 -27.60
C TRP A 137 -13.06 2.40 -27.58
N GLY A 138 -12.07 2.88 -28.33
CA GLY A 138 -10.70 2.38 -28.33
C GLY A 138 -9.70 3.38 -27.75
N ASP A 139 -8.42 3.02 -27.82
CA ASP A 139 -7.28 3.83 -27.35
C ASP A 139 -7.43 4.33 -25.90
N GLY A 140 -7.83 3.42 -25.00
CA GLY A 140 -8.04 3.72 -23.58
C GLY A 140 -9.18 4.72 -23.34
N GLY A 141 -10.29 4.57 -24.08
CA GLY A 141 -11.48 5.41 -23.93
C GLY A 141 -11.39 6.79 -24.59
N ARG A 142 -10.48 6.97 -25.56
CA ARG A 142 -10.22 8.25 -26.25
C ARG A 142 -10.75 8.32 -27.68
N MET A 143 -10.92 7.18 -28.33
CA MET A 143 -11.34 7.14 -29.73
C MET A 143 -12.71 6.46 -29.87
N PRO A 144 -13.77 7.18 -30.28
CA PRO A 144 -15.06 6.56 -30.60
C PRO A 144 -14.93 5.68 -31.85
N THR A 145 -15.58 4.52 -31.89
CA THR A 145 -15.51 3.60 -33.03
C THR A 145 -16.73 3.61 -33.92
N GLY A 146 -17.82 4.28 -33.53
CA GLY A 146 -19.11 4.24 -34.21
C GLY A 146 -19.85 2.90 -34.11
N ARG A 147 -19.35 1.95 -33.30
CA ARG A 147 -19.95 0.61 -33.15
C ARG A 147 -20.84 0.58 -31.91
N LYS A 148 -21.99 -0.07 -32.01
CA LYS A 148 -22.83 -0.40 -30.85
C LYS A 148 -22.23 -1.57 -30.07
N PRO A 149 -22.34 -1.60 -28.74
CA PRO A 149 -21.78 -2.68 -27.92
C PRO A 149 -22.29 -4.07 -28.27
N GLU A 150 -23.61 -4.23 -28.47
CA GLU A 150 -24.26 -5.50 -28.75
C GLU A 150 -23.84 -6.07 -30.11
N ASP A 151 -23.81 -5.23 -31.15
CA ASP A 151 -23.38 -5.62 -32.50
C ASP A 151 -21.90 -6.01 -32.49
N TRP A 152 -21.07 -5.27 -31.75
CA TRP A 152 -19.65 -5.57 -31.63
C TRP A 152 -19.38 -6.85 -30.84
N ALA A 153 -20.15 -7.10 -29.77
CA ALA A 153 -20.04 -8.32 -28.97
C ALA A 153 -20.38 -9.57 -29.80
N GLN A 154 -21.44 -9.52 -30.62
CA GLN A 154 -21.81 -10.60 -31.52
C GLN A 154 -20.73 -10.90 -32.57
N GLU A 155 -20.12 -9.85 -33.12
CA GLU A 155 -19.02 -10.01 -34.08
C GLU A 155 -17.78 -10.63 -33.42
N VAL A 156 -17.45 -10.17 -32.21
CA VAL A 156 -16.35 -10.71 -31.38
C VAL A 156 -16.56 -12.20 -31.08
N GLU A 157 -17.77 -12.60 -30.70
CA GLU A 157 -18.15 -14.01 -30.50
C GLU A 157 -18.03 -14.82 -31.80
N ARG A 158 -18.56 -14.30 -32.91
CA ARG A 158 -18.48 -14.95 -34.23
C ARG A 158 -17.03 -15.19 -34.68
N LEU A 159 -16.13 -14.28 -34.33
CA LEU A 159 -14.70 -14.38 -34.62
C LEU A 159 -13.96 -15.35 -33.67
N GLY A 160 -14.63 -15.88 -32.64
CA GLY A 160 -14.13 -16.96 -31.82
C GLY A 160 -13.49 -16.53 -30.50
N ALA A 161 -13.77 -15.32 -30.00
CA ALA A 161 -13.44 -14.99 -28.61
C ALA A 161 -14.18 -15.93 -27.64
N GLY A 162 -13.53 -16.29 -26.53
CA GLY A 162 -14.13 -17.18 -25.52
C GLY A 162 -14.81 -16.43 -24.38
N GLU A 163 -14.53 -15.15 -24.20
CA GLU A 163 -15.04 -14.33 -23.10
C GLU A 163 -14.95 -12.84 -23.45
N ILE A 164 -15.88 -12.05 -22.92
CA ILE A 164 -15.92 -10.58 -23.06
C ILE A 164 -15.66 -9.93 -21.70
N LEU A 165 -14.67 -9.04 -21.63
CA LEU A 165 -14.48 -8.13 -20.50
C LEU A 165 -15.17 -6.80 -20.81
N LEU A 166 -16.36 -6.58 -20.27
CA LEU A 166 -17.19 -5.42 -20.57
C LEU A 166 -16.99 -4.32 -19.54
N ASN A 167 -16.52 -3.16 -19.99
CA ASN A 167 -16.21 -2.05 -19.12
C ASN A 167 -17.03 -0.80 -19.45
N SER A 168 -17.67 -0.22 -18.43
CA SER A 168 -18.32 1.09 -18.54
C SER A 168 -17.35 2.21 -18.18
N ILE A 169 -16.91 2.99 -19.18
CA ILE A 169 -16.00 4.13 -18.99
C ILE A 169 -16.59 5.16 -18.02
N ASP A 170 -17.92 5.34 -18.04
CA ASP A 170 -18.62 6.31 -17.19
C ASP A 170 -18.71 5.88 -15.73
N ARG A 171 -18.65 4.57 -15.47
CA ARG A 171 -18.69 4.02 -14.10
C ARG A 171 -17.31 3.72 -13.54
N ASP A 172 -16.29 3.52 -14.36
CA ASP A 172 -14.94 3.17 -13.92
C ASP A 172 -14.38 4.15 -12.88
N GLY A 173 -13.99 3.62 -11.71
CA GLY A 173 -13.47 4.41 -10.59
C GLY A 173 -14.49 5.34 -9.91
N SER A 174 -15.78 5.28 -10.26
CA SER A 174 -16.83 6.15 -9.67
C SER A 174 -17.36 5.67 -8.31
N GLY A 175 -17.33 4.36 -8.05
CA GLY A 175 -17.92 3.74 -6.85
C GLY A 175 -19.47 3.74 -6.81
N LEU A 176 -20.15 4.15 -7.89
CA LEU A 176 -21.62 4.32 -7.94
C LEU A 176 -22.43 3.06 -8.30
N GLY A 177 -21.77 1.92 -8.43
CA GLY A 177 -22.34 0.65 -8.91
C GLY A 177 -22.09 0.41 -10.40
N TYR A 178 -22.29 -0.84 -10.82
CA TYR A 178 -22.18 -1.26 -12.21
C TYR A 178 -23.22 -0.58 -13.12
N ASP A 179 -22.91 -0.45 -14.41
CA ASP A 179 -23.91 -0.09 -15.44
C ASP A 179 -24.73 -1.33 -15.83
N VAL A 180 -25.75 -1.64 -15.04
CA VAL A 180 -26.59 -2.84 -15.21
C VAL A 180 -27.30 -2.87 -16.58
N GLU A 181 -27.69 -1.71 -17.11
CA GLU A 181 -28.36 -1.62 -18.41
C GLU A 181 -27.41 -2.04 -19.54
N LEU A 182 -26.19 -1.51 -19.53
CA LEU A 182 -25.15 -1.89 -20.49
C LEU A 182 -24.80 -3.39 -20.38
N ILE A 183 -24.64 -3.89 -19.15
CA ILE A 183 -24.30 -5.30 -18.93
C ILE A 183 -25.37 -6.20 -19.55
N ARG A 184 -26.64 -5.93 -19.26
CA ARG A 184 -27.76 -6.70 -19.81
C ARG A 184 -27.80 -6.66 -21.34
N LEU A 185 -27.62 -5.47 -21.91
CA LEU A 185 -27.63 -5.26 -23.36
C LEU A 185 -26.61 -6.17 -24.08
N VAL A 186 -25.41 -6.30 -23.53
CA VAL A 186 -24.35 -7.13 -24.11
C VAL A 186 -24.51 -8.61 -23.75
N ALA A 187 -24.81 -8.92 -22.49
CA ALA A 187 -24.94 -10.30 -22.01
C ALA A 187 -26.09 -11.06 -22.67
N GLU A 188 -27.18 -10.39 -23.04
CA GLU A 188 -28.30 -11.01 -23.77
C GLU A 188 -28.02 -11.15 -25.28
N ALA A 189 -27.00 -10.47 -25.81
CA ALA A 189 -26.68 -10.48 -27.23
C ALA A 189 -25.76 -11.63 -27.66
N VAL A 190 -25.06 -12.27 -26.71
CA VAL A 190 -24.05 -13.32 -26.94
C VAL A 190 -24.29 -14.56 -26.08
N THR A 191 -23.64 -15.67 -26.42
CA THR A 191 -23.67 -16.91 -25.65
C THR A 191 -22.39 -17.18 -24.84
N ILE A 192 -21.29 -16.53 -25.20
CA ILE A 192 -20.03 -16.57 -24.42
C ILE A 192 -20.12 -15.76 -23.12
N PRO A 193 -19.32 -16.09 -22.08
CA PRO A 193 -19.30 -15.36 -20.83
C PRO A 193 -19.02 -13.86 -20.97
N VAL A 194 -19.77 -13.06 -20.23
CA VAL A 194 -19.55 -11.61 -20.07
C VAL A 194 -19.14 -11.31 -18.64
N VAL A 195 -17.97 -10.69 -18.49
CA VAL A 195 -17.41 -10.22 -17.22
C VAL A 195 -17.70 -8.74 -17.07
N ALA A 196 -18.51 -8.37 -16.08
CA ALA A 196 -18.82 -6.97 -15.78
C ALA A 196 -17.63 -6.27 -15.09
N LEU A 197 -17.22 -5.10 -15.58
CA LEU A 197 -16.17 -4.25 -15.02
C LEU A 197 -16.63 -2.79 -14.90
N GLY A 198 -16.19 -2.13 -13.82
CA GLY A 198 -16.36 -0.69 -13.61
C GLY A 198 -17.56 -0.30 -12.73
N GLY A 199 -17.29 0.48 -11.67
CA GLY A 199 -18.34 1.12 -10.87
C GLY A 199 -18.51 0.66 -9.43
N VAL A 200 -17.96 -0.48 -9.01
CA VAL A 200 -18.15 -0.98 -7.64
C VAL A 200 -17.54 -0.04 -6.60
N GLY A 201 -18.32 0.25 -5.54
CA GLY A 201 -17.90 1.05 -4.38
C GLY A 201 -18.34 0.48 -3.03
N ARG A 202 -19.30 -0.44 -3.01
CA ARG A 202 -19.75 -1.18 -1.82
C ARG A 202 -20.14 -2.61 -2.22
N TYR A 203 -20.14 -3.53 -1.26
CA TYR A 203 -20.34 -4.96 -1.53
C TYR A 203 -21.74 -5.26 -2.10
N GLU A 204 -22.74 -4.45 -1.77
CA GLU A 204 -24.11 -4.56 -2.28
C GLU A 204 -24.23 -4.22 -3.78
N HIS A 205 -23.19 -3.66 -4.39
CA HIS A 205 -23.16 -3.43 -5.84
C HIS A 205 -22.83 -4.70 -6.63
N PHE A 206 -22.23 -5.72 -6.03
CA PHE A 206 -21.88 -6.94 -6.77
C PHE A 206 -23.11 -7.65 -7.33
N PRO A 207 -24.11 -8.02 -6.50
CA PRO A 207 -25.15 -8.93 -6.97
C PRO A 207 -25.92 -8.48 -8.21
N SER A 208 -26.11 -7.17 -8.39
CA SER A 208 -26.91 -6.62 -9.49
C SER A 208 -26.34 -6.92 -10.87
N ALA A 209 -25.01 -7.05 -11.01
CA ALA A 209 -24.38 -7.38 -12.29
C ALA A 209 -24.81 -8.76 -12.81
N ILE A 210 -25.01 -9.73 -11.92
CA ILE A 210 -25.51 -11.07 -12.28
C ILE A 210 -27.04 -11.08 -12.29
N SER A 211 -27.69 -10.69 -11.19
CA SER A 211 -29.13 -10.90 -11.01
C SER A 211 -30.00 -10.04 -11.93
N GLN A 212 -29.50 -8.87 -12.35
CA GLN A 212 -30.22 -7.93 -13.23
C GLN A 212 -29.48 -7.72 -14.56
N GLY A 213 -28.15 -7.72 -14.53
CA GLY A 213 -27.32 -7.55 -15.73
C GLY A 213 -27.12 -8.85 -16.52
N HIS A 214 -27.41 -10.02 -15.96
CA HIS A 214 -27.16 -11.32 -16.58
C HIS A 214 -25.68 -11.60 -16.94
N ALA A 215 -24.74 -10.88 -16.32
CA ALA A 215 -23.31 -11.20 -16.47
C ALA A 215 -23.00 -12.60 -15.95
N SER A 216 -21.98 -13.23 -16.53
CA SER A 216 -21.45 -14.52 -16.06
C SER A 216 -20.48 -14.35 -14.90
N ALA A 217 -19.78 -13.20 -14.83
CA ALA A 217 -18.83 -12.88 -13.77
C ALA A 217 -18.79 -11.37 -13.48
N MET A 218 -18.20 -11.03 -12.33
CA MET A 218 -18.09 -9.68 -11.82
C MET A 218 -16.64 -9.40 -11.48
N SER A 219 -16.11 -8.28 -11.95
CA SER A 219 -14.75 -7.85 -11.68
C SER A 219 -14.72 -6.47 -11.03
N ALA A 220 -13.73 -6.26 -10.17
CA ALA A 220 -13.45 -4.99 -9.52
C ALA A 220 -11.94 -4.95 -9.16
N ALA A 221 -11.40 -3.75 -8.98
CA ALA A 221 -10.00 -3.56 -8.62
C ALA A 221 -9.86 -2.77 -7.31
N ASN A 222 -10.20 -1.47 -7.35
CA ASN A 222 -9.98 -0.52 -6.26
C ASN A 222 -10.48 -1.02 -4.89
N ILE A 223 -11.74 -1.49 -4.79
CA ILE A 223 -12.31 -1.97 -3.52
C ILE A 223 -11.48 -3.09 -2.87
N PHE A 224 -10.87 -3.97 -3.67
CA PHE A 224 -10.07 -5.08 -3.16
C PHE A 224 -8.69 -4.66 -2.67
N HIS A 225 -8.24 -3.47 -3.05
CA HIS A 225 -6.96 -2.93 -2.63
C HIS A 225 -7.03 -2.14 -1.32
N PHE A 226 -8.22 -1.72 -0.91
CA PHE A 226 -8.40 -0.71 0.16
C PHE A 226 -8.93 -1.30 1.47
N PHE A 227 -9.67 -2.41 1.41
CA PHE A 227 -10.33 -2.98 2.57
C PHE A 227 -9.87 -4.41 2.84
N GLU A 228 -9.71 -4.72 4.12
CA GLU A 228 -9.35 -6.06 4.60
C GLU A 228 -10.51 -7.05 4.36
N LEU A 229 -10.18 -8.26 3.91
CA LEU A 229 -11.14 -9.33 3.55
C LEU A 229 -12.21 -8.92 2.52
N SER A 230 -11.96 -7.86 1.75
CA SER A 230 -12.91 -7.27 0.80
C SER A 230 -13.46 -8.26 -0.23
N TYR A 231 -12.64 -9.18 -0.74
CA TYR A 231 -13.10 -10.22 -1.64
C TYR A 231 -14.08 -11.20 -0.97
N SER A 232 -13.75 -11.61 0.25
CA SER A 232 -14.61 -12.49 1.07
C SER A 232 -15.94 -11.82 1.42
N HIS A 233 -15.92 -10.53 1.74
CA HIS A 233 -17.13 -9.75 1.99
C HIS A 233 -17.97 -9.55 0.72
N ALA A 234 -17.35 -9.32 -0.44
CA ALA A 234 -18.06 -9.27 -1.73
C ALA A 234 -18.76 -10.60 -2.03
N LYS A 235 -18.08 -11.74 -1.78
CA LYS A 235 -18.70 -13.06 -1.91
C LYS A 235 -19.85 -13.28 -0.94
N GLN A 236 -19.69 -12.86 0.32
CA GLN A 236 -20.76 -12.97 1.30
C GLN A 236 -22.00 -12.20 0.85
N ALA A 237 -21.85 -10.98 0.35
CA ALA A 237 -22.97 -10.19 -0.18
C ALA A 237 -23.71 -10.89 -1.34
N CYS A 238 -22.99 -11.63 -2.19
CA CYS A 238 -23.60 -12.45 -3.25
C CYS A 238 -24.35 -13.68 -2.68
N LEU A 239 -23.76 -14.36 -1.69
CA LEU A 239 -24.38 -15.51 -1.03
C LEU A 239 -25.65 -15.12 -0.27
N ASP A 240 -25.66 -13.96 0.39
CA ASP A 240 -26.78 -13.45 1.18
C ASP A 240 -28.04 -13.22 0.34
N VAL A 241 -27.89 -12.93 -0.96
CA VAL A 241 -29.01 -12.81 -1.90
C VAL A 241 -29.27 -14.09 -2.72
N GLY A 242 -28.57 -15.18 -2.42
CA GLY A 242 -28.78 -16.48 -3.04
C GLY A 242 -28.09 -16.71 -4.38
N LEU A 243 -27.07 -15.91 -4.75
CA LEU A 243 -26.31 -16.17 -5.98
C LEU A 243 -25.42 -17.41 -5.85
N PRO A 244 -25.30 -18.24 -6.91
CA PRO A 244 -24.53 -19.48 -6.89
C PRO A 244 -23.02 -19.22 -7.07
N VAL A 245 -22.39 -18.54 -6.11
CA VAL A 245 -20.94 -18.29 -6.11
C VAL A 245 -20.19 -19.33 -5.27
N ARG A 246 -18.90 -19.55 -5.58
CA ARG A 246 -18.04 -20.42 -4.75
C ARG A 246 -17.99 -19.86 -3.31
N PRO A 247 -18.19 -20.68 -2.28
CA PRO A 247 -18.34 -20.21 -0.89
C PRO A 247 -17.10 -19.48 -0.38
N VAL A 248 -17.31 -18.63 0.64
CA VAL A 248 -16.22 -17.96 1.36
C VAL A 248 -15.37 -19.01 2.06
N GLY A 249 -14.08 -19.01 1.78
CA GLY A 249 -13.09 -19.85 2.46
C GLY A 249 -11.91 -19.00 2.89
N LEU A 250 -11.70 -18.86 4.21
CA LEU A 250 -10.67 -18.01 4.81
C LEU A 250 -9.48 -18.80 5.36
N GLY A 251 -9.41 -20.09 5.03
CA GLY A 251 -8.33 -20.97 5.45
C GLY A 251 -7.95 -21.93 4.34
N SER A 252 -6.65 -22.13 4.17
CA SER A 252 -6.09 -23.12 3.24
C SER A 252 -4.87 -23.76 3.87
N ARG A 253 -4.75 -25.08 3.76
CA ARG A 253 -3.52 -25.80 4.14
C ARG A 253 -2.41 -25.67 3.09
N PHE A 254 -2.75 -25.17 1.89
CA PHE A 254 -1.85 -25.07 0.75
C PHE A 254 -1.42 -23.62 0.51
N LEU A 255 -2.33 -22.68 0.69
CA LEU A 255 -2.12 -21.24 0.51
C LEU A 255 -2.19 -20.57 1.89
N LEU A 256 -1.09 -20.70 2.64
CA LEU A 256 -0.99 -20.11 3.97
C LEU A 256 -0.91 -18.58 3.87
N ARG A 257 -1.51 -17.91 4.85
CA ARG A 257 -1.46 -16.45 4.94
C ARG A 257 -0.09 -15.95 5.37
N GLU A 258 0.46 -16.53 6.43
CA GLU A 258 1.85 -16.31 6.81
C GLU A 258 2.76 -17.02 5.81
N GLN A 259 3.69 -16.27 5.23
CA GLN A 259 4.59 -16.78 4.20
C GLN A 259 5.48 -17.91 4.74
N LEU A 260 5.69 -18.93 3.91
CA LEU A 260 6.72 -19.94 4.11
C LEU A 260 8.00 -19.48 3.41
N TYR A 261 9.05 -19.27 4.19
CA TYR A 261 10.34 -18.83 3.67
C TYR A 261 11.23 -20.01 3.31
N ASP A 262 11.86 -19.96 2.13
CA ASP A 262 13.01 -20.82 1.82
C ASP A 262 14.20 -20.40 2.69
N ARG A 263 14.30 -21.03 3.86
CA ARG A 263 15.31 -20.68 4.87
C ARG A 263 16.73 -20.82 4.35
N LYS A 264 17.02 -21.84 3.52
CA LYS A 264 18.37 -22.05 2.98
C LYS A 264 18.76 -20.91 2.06
N LYS A 265 17.85 -20.52 1.16
CA LYS A 265 18.06 -19.39 0.24
C LYS A 265 18.22 -18.08 1.01
N GLU A 266 17.38 -17.85 2.02
CA GLU A 266 17.43 -16.64 2.84
C GLU A 266 18.70 -16.54 3.69
N ASP A 267 19.12 -17.64 4.32
CA ASP A 267 20.36 -17.70 5.09
C ASP A 267 21.60 -17.47 4.21
N ALA A 268 21.62 -18.07 3.02
CA ALA A 268 22.68 -17.84 2.04
C ALA A 268 22.73 -16.37 1.59
N ARG A 269 21.57 -15.74 1.38
CA ARG A 269 21.46 -14.31 1.03
C ARG A 269 22.01 -13.41 2.13
N ILE A 270 21.65 -13.66 3.38
CA ILE A 270 22.15 -12.92 4.55
C ILE A 270 23.66 -13.11 4.68
N GLN A 271 24.15 -14.35 4.61
CA GLN A 271 25.57 -14.64 4.73
C GLN A 271 26.38 -13.94 3.65
N ALA A 272 25.93 -13.99 2.40
CA ALA A 272 26.58 -13.30 1.29
C ALA A 272 26.65 -11.77 1.51
N ARG A 273 25.61 -11.16 2.10
CA ARG A 273 25.63 -9.75 2.48
C ARG A 273 26.66 -9.47 3.58
N LEU A 274 26.68 -10.31 4.63
CA LEU A 274 27.62 -10.15 5.73
C LEU A 274 29.08 -10.32 5.29
N GLU A 275 29.37 -11.24 4.38
CA GLU A 275 30.72 -11.40 3.82
C GLU A 275 31.13 -10.17 2.98
N ARG A 276 30.22 -9.61 2.17
CA ARG A 276 30.48 -8.34 1.46
C ARG A 276 30.75 -7.19 2.45
N ALA A 277 29.94 -7.07 3.49
CA ALA A 277 30.14 -6.06 4.54
C ALA A 277 31.51 -6.22 5.22
N LYS A 278 31.91 -7.45 5.57
CA LYS A 278 33.25 -7.73 6.15
C LYS A 278 34.38 -7.37 5.19
N ALA A 279 34.23 -7.67 3.91
CA ALA A 279 35.22 -7.36 2.87
C ALA A 279 35.23 -5.88 2.44
N ALA A 280 34.28 -5.05 2.92
CA ALA A 280 34.00 -3.73 2.38
C ALA A 280 33.81 -3.74 0.85
N ASP A 281 33.24 -4.83 0.33
CA ASP A 281 32.95 -5.01 -1.09
C ASP A 281 31.58 -4.42 -1.41
N TYR A 282 31.62 -3.22 -2.01
CA TYR A 282 30.45 -2.50 -2.47
C TYR A 282 30.33 -2.46 -4.00
N SER A 283 30.89 -3.46 -4.69
CA SER A 283 30.86 -3.62 -6.16
C SER A 283 29.47 -3.49 -6.78
N LYS A 284 28.38 -3.82 -6.07
CA LYS A 284 27.00 -3.51 -6.51
C LYS A 284 26.79 -2.04 -6.86
N SER A 285 27.42 -1.11 -6.14
CA SER A 285 27.38 0.33 -6.43
C SER A 285 28.19 0.74 -7.67
N HIS A 286 29.05 -0.16 -8.15
CA HIS A 286 29.87 0.01 -9.36
C HIS A 286 29.29 -0.73 -10.58
N ALA A 287 28.41 -1.71 -10.38
CA ALA A 287 27.88 -2.61 -11.42
C ALA A 287 26.81 -1.98 -12.33
N VAL A 288 26.31 -0.79 -11.99
CA VAL A 288 25.34 -0.05 -12.82
C VAL A 288 26.10 0.64 -13.95
N GLY A 289 25.92 0.14 -15.18
CA GLY A 289 26.53 0.74 -16.37
C GLY A 289 26.14 2.21 -16.54
N ARG A 290 26.95 3.00 -17.26
CA ARG A 290 26.71 4.45 -17.49
C ARG A 290 25.30 4.75 -18.06
N ALA A 291 24.69 3.79 -18.75
CA ALA A 291 23.33 3.88 -19.31
C ALA A 291 22.21 3.60 -18.29
N GLU A 292 22.51 3.01 -17.13
CA GLU A 292 21.54 2.69 -16.07
C GLU A 292 21.57 3.69 -14.90
N LYS A 293 22.50 4.66 -14.89
CA LYS A 293 22.48 5.77 -13.93
C LYS A 293 21.39 6.77 -14.29
N GLN A 294 20.15 6.47 -13.89
CA GLN A 294 19.09 7.48 -13.92
C GLN A 294 19.40 8.55 -12.88
N THR A 295 19.41 9.82 -13.29
CA THR A 295 19.42 10.96 -12.37
C THR A 295 18.21 10.84 -11.44
N VAL A 296 18.42 10.87 -10.13
CA VAL A 296 17.31 10.84 -9.15
C VAL A 296 16.35 11.98 -9.48
N ARG A 297 15.12 11.64 -9.87
CA ARG A 297 14.09 12.64 -10.14
C ARG A 297 13.60 13.20 -8.80
N TRP A 298 13.56 14.52 -8.68
CA TRP A 298 13.03 15.20 -7.51
C TRP A 298 11.74 15.92 -7.88
N CYS A 299 10.78 15.95 -6.96
CA CYS A 299 9.53 16.66 -7.18
C CYS A 299 9.84 18.11 -7.51
N SER A 300 9.14 18.70 -8.48
CA SER A 300 9.31 20.11 -8.83
C SER A 300 8.68 21.03 -7.77
N LYS A 301 7.60 20.61 -7.10
CA LYS A 301 6.92 21.40 -6.03
C LYS A 301 7.56 21.26 -4.64
N CYS A 302 7.68 20.05 -4.09
CA CYS A 302 8.34 19.77 -2.81
C CYS A 302 9.74 19.14 -2.99
N VAL A 303 10.33 18.54 -1.96
CA VAL A 303 11.70 18.00 -1.99
C VAL A 303 11.77 16.46 -2.02
N TYR A 304 10.67 15.78 -2.34
CA TYR A 304 10.60 14.32 -2.33
C TYR A 304 11.28 13.69 -3.57
N PRO A 305 12.10 12.62 -3.42
CA PRO A 305 12.73 11.92 -4.54
C PRO A 305 11.81 10.84 -5.15
N GLY A 306 12.10 10.43 -6.39
CA GLY A 306 11.43 9.31 -7.06
C GLY A 306 11.95 7.94 -6.63
N ILE A 307 13.19 7.84 -6.14
CA ILE A 307 13.67 6.64 -5.46
C ILE A 307 13.38 6.83 -3.98
N SER A 308 12.34 6.15 -3.49
CA SER A 308 11.80 6.39 -2.17
C SER A 308 11.36 5.11 -1.46
N ALA A 309 11.27 5.16 -0.13
CA ALA A 309 10.80 4.01 0.66
C ALA A 309 9.32 3.71 0.44
N ALA A 310 8.55 4.67 -0.06
CA ALA A 310 7.15 4.50 -0.42
C ALA A 310 6.97 4.55 -1.95
N PRO A 311 5.96 3.88 -2.52
CA PRO A 311 5.62 4.04 -3.93
C PRO A 311 5.36 5.52 -4.24
N MET A 312 6.00 6.05 -5.28
CA MET A 312 5.90 7.45 -5.66
C MET A 312 5.81 7.57 -7.18
N GLU A 313 4.81 8.30 -7.64
CA GLU A 313 4.61 8.60 -9.06
C GLU A 313 4.79 10.08 -9.33
N PHE A 314 5.11 10.41 -10.58
CA PHE A 314 5.31 11.78 -11.03
C PHE A 314 4.50 12.01 -12.30
N ASP A 315 3.82 13.14 -12.35
CA ASP A 315 3.15 13.54 -13.58
C ASP A 315 4.11 14.13 -14.63
N GLY A 316 3.54 14.54 -15.77
CA GLY A 316 4.28 15.17 -16.87
C GLY A 316 4.92 16.53 -16.51
N GLN A 317 4.50 17.17 -15.41
CA GLN A 317 5.07 18.43 -14.89
C GLN A 317 6.17 18.18 -13.83
N GLY A 318 6.48 16.92 -13.53
CA GLY A 318 7.44 16.57 -12.49
C GLY A 318 6.93 16.81 -11.08
N VAL A 319 5.62 16.91 -10.88
CA VAL A 319 5.01 16.99 -9.55
C VAL A 319 4.73 15.57 -9.06
N CYS A 320 5.16 15.26 -7.83
CA CYS A 320 4.94 13.96 -7.23
C CYS A 320 3.48 13.75 -6.78
N SER A 321 3.04 12.50 -6.73
CA SER A 321 1.70 12.10 -6.29
C SER A 321 1.34 12.64 -4.90
N GLY A 322 2.30 12.73 -3.97
CA GLY A 322 2.06 13.33 -2.65
C GLY A 322 1.70 14.82 -2.69
N CYS A 323 2.30 15.60 -3.59
CA CYS A 323 1.92 17.00 -3.79
C CYS A 323 0.55 17.14 -4.43
N ARG A 324 0.21 16.28 -5.41
CA ARG A 324 -1.13 16.24 -6.01
C ARG A 324 -2.20 15.88 -5.00
N MET A 325 -1.89 14.98 -4.07
CA MET A 325 -2.81 14.62 -3.00
C MET A 325 -3.01 15.74 -1.98
N ALA A 326 -1.97 16.49 -1.65
CA ALA A 326 -2.11 17.69 -0.84
C ALA A 326 -2.98 18.77 -1.51
N GLU A 327 -2.80 19.00 -2.82
CA GLU A 327 -3.65 19.92 -3.60
C GLU A 327 -5.12 19.47 -3.61
N MET A 328 -5.37 18.16 -3.81
CA MET A 328 -6.72 17.61 -3.73
C MET A 328 -7.34 17.83 -2.36
N LYS A 329 -6.59 17.56 -1.28
CA LYS A 329 -7.06 17.73 0.10
C LYS A 329 -7.43 19.18 0.42
N GLU A 330 -6.64 20.14 -0.05
CA GLU A 330 -6.91 21.57 0.10
C GLU A 330 -8.19 22.01 -0.64
N GLN A 331 -8.52 21.34 -1.75
CA GLN A 331 -9.72 21.61 -2.54
C GLN A 331 -11.00 20.96 -1.99
N ILE A 332 -10.92 20.13 -0.95
CA ILE A 332 -12.10 19.52 -0.34
C ILE A 332 -12.90 20.61 0.38
N HIS A 333 -14.09 20.90 -0.15
CA HIS A 333 -15.00 21.89 0.41
C HIS A 333 -15.51 21.47 1.80
N SER A 334 -15.83 22.45 2.66
CA SER A 334 -16.31 22.21 4.03
C SER A 334 -17.56 21.32 4.10
N SER A 335 -18.43 21.40 3.08
CA SER A 335 -19.60 20.52 2.94
C SER A 335 -19.22 19.05 2.75
N GLU A 336 -18.13 18.76 2.04
CA GLU A 336 -17.65 17.38 1.87
C GLU A 336 -17.01 16.87 3.17
N TRP A 337 -16.28 17.72 3.91
CA TRP A 337 -15.82 17.36 5.25
C TRP A 337 -16.98 17.09 6.22
N THR A 338 -18.08 17.83 6.09
CA THR A 338 -19.30 17.59 6.87
C THR A 338 -19.88 16.21 6.53
N ARG A 339 -20.04 15.89 5.25
CA ARG A 339 -20.49 14.57 4.78
C ARG A 339 -19.57 13.45 5.26
N ARG A 340 -18.24 13.64 5.18
CA ARG A 340 -17.26 12.67 5.69
C ARG A 340 -17.41 12.46 7.21
N GLY A 341 -17.65 13.52 7.97
CA GLY A 341 -17.98 13.42 9.39
C GLY A 341 -19.27 12.64 9.67
N GLU A 342 -20.29 12.76 8.82
CA GLU A 342 -21.53 11.96 8.90
C GLU A 342 -21.25 10.48 8.62
N LEU A 343 -20.47 10.15 7.59
CA LEU A 343 -20.04 8.77 7.31
C LEU A 343 -19.32 8.15 8.51
N LEU A 344 -18.46 8.91 9.20
CA LEU A 344 -17.79 8.45 10.40
C LEU A 344 -18.80 8.16 11.53
N ARG A 345 -19.82 9.01 11.72
CA ARG A 345 -20.87 8.77 12.72
C ARG A 345 -21.68 7.53 12.40
N GLU A 346 -22.01 7.30 11.13
CA GLU A 346 -22.71 6.08 10.70
C GLU A 346 -21.91 4.81 11.01
N ILE A 347 -20.59 4.84 10.78
CA ILE A 347 -19.69 3.74 11.16
C ILE A 347 -19.74 3.54 12.67
N VAL A 348 -19.53 4.60 13.44
CA VAL A 348 -19.50 4.54 14.90
C VAL A 348 -20.81 4.02 15.49
N ASP A 349 -21.95 4.54 15.03
CA ASP A 349 -23.27 4.17 15.57
C ASP A 349 -23.66 2.72 15.27
N ARG A 350 -23.11 2.15 14.18
CA ARG A 350 -23.25 0.73 13.84
C ARG A 350 -22.50 -0.17 14.81
N TYR A 351 -21.30 0.24 15.25
CA TYR A 351 -20.42 -0.59 16.07
C TYR A 351 -20.48 -0.30 17.58
N ARG A 352 -21.12 0.81 17.98
CA ARG A 352 -21.28 1.24 19.37
C ARG A 352 -21.89 0.12 20.23
N CYS A 353 -21.26 -0.14 21.36
CA CYS A 353 -21.71 -1.08 22.36
C CYS A 353 -22.81 -0.43 23.21
N ARG A 354 -24.05 -0.93 23.11
CA ARG A 354 -25.20 -0.34 23.81
C ARG A 354 -25.54 -1.04 25.13
N ASP A 355 -25.08 -2.27 25.30
CA ASP A 355 -25.36 -3.10 26.49
C ASP A 355 -24.23 -3.06 27.54
N GLY A 356 -23.12 -2.36 27.23
CA GLY A 356 -21.96 -2.26 28.13
C GLY A 356 -21.12 -3.55 28.22
N SER A 357 -21.34 -4.53 27.34
CA SER A 357 -20.61 -5.82 27.36
C SER A 357 -19.15 -5.73 26.94
N ARG A 358 -18.76 -4.63 26.28
CA ARG A 358 -17.41 -4.37 25.75
C ARG A 358 -17.17 -2.86 25.56
N TYR A 359 -15.91 -2.48 25.31
CA TYR A 359 -15.57 -1.14 24.84
C TYR A 359 -16.18 -0.87 23.46
N ASP A 360 -16.41 0.41 23.14
CA ASP A 360 -16.97 0.80 21.85
C ASP A 360 -15.96 0.61 20.70
N CYS A 361 -14.69 0.90 20.97
CA CYS A 361 -13.62 0.79 20.01
C CYS A 361 -12.25 0.65 20.69
N VAL A 362 -11.25 0.24 19.92
CA VAL A 362 -9.84 0.39 20.28
C VAL A 362 -9.28 1.63 19.59
N ILE A 363 -8.42 2.38 20.28
CA ILE A 363 -7.60 3.44 19.65
C ILE A 363 -6.15 3.00 19.69
N ALA A 364 -5.52 2.90 18.52
CA ALA A 364 -4.09 2.68 18.40
C ALA A 364 -3.33 3.97 18.76
N VAL A 365 -2.65 3.99 19.91
CA VAL A 365 -1.99 5.20 20.40
C VAL A 365 -0.50 4.97 20.67
N SER A 366 0.31 5.97 20.31
CA SER A 366 1.73 6.03 20.66
C SER A 366 2.04 7.04 21.75
N GLY A 367 1.08 7.86 22.18
CA GLY A 367 1.35 9.00 23.06
C GLY A 367 1.85 10.25 22.34
N GLY A 368 1.94 10.23 21.01
CA GLY A 368 2.19 11.42 20.21
C GLY A 368 0.97 12.35 20.08
N LYS A 369 1.19 13.55 19.55
CA LYS A 369 0.14 14.58 19.34
C LYS A 369 -1.08 14.05 18.59
N ASP A 370 -0.86 13.22 17.58
CA ASP A 370 -1.93 12.70 16.73
C ASP A 370 -2.76 11.64 17.47
N SER A 371 -2.16 10.91 18.41
CA SER A 371 -2.89 10.01 19.32
C SER A 371 -3.75 10.78 20.31
N TYR A 372 -3.28 11.92 20.83
CA TYR A 372 -4.08 12.81 21.66
C TYR A 372 -5.26 13.41 20.87
N PHE A 373 -5.02 13.86 19.63
CA PHE A 373 -6.08 14.37 18.78
C PHE A 373 -7.13 13.30 18.47
N GLN A 374 -6.72 12.08 18.09
CA GLN A 374 -7.64 10.95 17.90
C GLN A 374 -8.48 10.69 19.14
N THR A 375 -7.83 10.61 20.31
CA THR A 375 -8.53 10.32 21.57
C THR A 375 -9.50 11.44 21.93
N HIS A 376 -9.12 12.71 21.70
CA HIS A 376 -10.03 13.85 21.85
C HIS A 376 -11.28 13.70 21.00
N VAL A 377 -11.14 13.43 19.71
CA VAL A 377 -12.31 13.26 18.82
C VAL A 377 -13.16 12.08 19.26
N ILE A 378 -12.57 10.90 19.45
CA ILE A 378 -13.31 9.67 19.75
C ILE A 378 -14.03 9.75 21.11
N LYS A 379 -13.33 10.15 22.18
CA LYS A 379 -13.88 10.21 23.54
C LYS A 379 -14.74 11.45 23.75
N ASN A 380 -14.24 12.64 23.36
CA ASN A 380 -14.86 13.90 23.76
C ASN A 380 -15.85 14.45 22.72
N GLU A 381 -15.69 14.17 21.43
CA GLU A 381 -16.63 14.63 20.40
C GLU A 381 -17.66 13.56 20.03
N LEU A 382 -17.22 12.34 19.73
CA LEU A 382 -18.09 11.21 19.36
C LEU A 382 -18.68 10.46 20.56
N LYS A 383 -18.22 10.79 21.78
CA LYS A 383 -18.73 10.24 23.05
C LYS A 383 -18.69 8.71 23.08
N LEU A 384 -17.58 8.13 22.63
CA LEU A 384 -17.34 6.69 22.75
C LEU A 384 -16.60 6.37 24.05
N ASN A 385 -16.69 5.12 24.47
CA ASN A 385 -15.89 4.51 25.54
C ASN A 385 -14.75 3.67 24.93
N PRO A 386 -13.58 4.28 24.62
CA PRO A 386 -12.49 3.58 23.96
C PRO A 386 -11.59 2.82 24.94
N LEU A 387 -10.93 1.77 24.42
CA LEU A 387 -9.73 1.18 25.02
C LEU A 387 -8.49 1.69 24.27
N LEU A 388 -7.57 2.36 24.96
CA LEU A 388 -6.30 2.77 24.38
C LEU A 388 -5.36 1.56 24.32
N VAL A 389 -4.68 1.36 23.18
CA VAL A 389 -3.69 0.28 23.02
C VAL A 389 -2.38 0.84 22.48
N THR A 390 -1.30 0.63 23.23
CA THR A 390 0.06 1.01 22.84
C THR A 390 0.94 -0.21 22.69
N TYR A 391 1.70 -0.25 21.60
CA TYR A 391 2.84 -1.14 21.49
C TYR A 391 4.10 -0.44 22.04
N ASN A 392 4.74 -1.04 23.03
CA ASN A 392 5.95 -0.51 23.65
C ASN A 392 7.21 -1.14 23.03
N GLY A 393 7.89 -0.40 22.16
CA GLY A 393 9.14 -0.79 21.51
C GLY A 393 10.41 -0.63 22.36
N ASN A 394 10.30 -0.10 23.58
CA ASN A 394 11.43 0.22 24.47
C ASN A 394 12.42 1.26 23.87
N ASN A 395 11.91 2.28 23.17
CA ASN A 395 12.71 3.32 22.51
C ASN A 395 12.29 4.76 22.88
N TRP A 396 11.53 4.92 23.96
CA TRP A 396 10.93 6.20 24.32
C TRP A 396 11.96 7.31 24.56
N THR A 397 11.66 8.51 24.07
CA THR A 397 12.21 9.72 24.70
C THR A 397 11.56 9.91 26.07
N GLU A 398 12.22 10.64 26.97
CA GLU A 398 11.63 10.91 28.29
C GLU A 398 10.30 11.67 28.18
N VAL A 399 10.23 12.65 27.30
CA VAL A 399 9.02 13.44 26.99
C VAL A 399 7.93 12.53 26.43
N GLY A 400 8.25 11.69 25.45
CA GLY A 400 7.30 10.77 24.83
C GLY A 400 6.72 9.77 25.83
N TRP A 401 7.53 9.25 26.75
CA TRP A 401 7.06 8.35 27.80
C TRP A 401 6.07 9.02 28.76
N ARG A 402 6.37 10.26 29.19
CA ARG A 402 5.47 11.04 30.05
C ARG A 402 4.14 11.34 29.35
N ASN A 403 4.19 11.82 28.10
CA ASN A 403 2.98 12.05 27.30
C ASN A 403 2.16 10.77 27.17
N MET A 404 2.77 9.63 26.85
CA MET A 404 2.05 8.37 26.72
C MET A 404 1.35 7.96 28.02
N LEU A 405 2.04 8.01 29.16
CA LEU A 405 1.45 7.66 30.46
C LEU A 405 0.33 8.60 30.90
N HIS A 406 0.42 9.89 30.54
CA HIS A 406 -0.56 10.90 30.91
C HIS A 406 -1.90 10.73 30.17
N MET A 407 -1.94 10.07 29.01
CA MET A 407 -3.18 9.93 28.22
C MET A 407 -4.36 9.37 29.01
N LYS A 408 -4.15 8.32 29.81
CA LYS A 408 -5.24 7.69 30.60
C LYS A 408 -5.87 8.66 31.60
N GLU A 409 -5.07 9.55 32.17
CA GLU A 409 -5.50 10.57 33.14
C GLU A 409 -6.16 11.75 32.41
N ALA A 410 -5.57 12.18 31.28
CA ALA A 410 -6.07 13.29 30.48
C ALA A 410 -7.47 13.02 29.87
N PHE A 411 -7.78 11.76 29.56
CA PHE A 411 -9.02 11.37 28.87
C PHE A 411 -9.99 10.54 29.71
N ASP A 412 -9.61 10.11 30.92
CA ASP A 412 -10.40 9.21 31.78
C ASP A 412 -10.84 7.94 31.02
N VAL A 413 -9.83 7.16 30.61
CA VAL A 413 -9.97 5.94 29.79
C VAL A 413 -8.96 4.87 30.20
N ASP A 414 -9.30 3.61 29.94
CA ASP A 414 -8.38 2.50 30.14
C ASP A 414 -7.29 2.46 29.06
N HIS A 415 -6.09 2.03 29.47
CA HIS A 415 -4.93 1.98 28.59
C HIS A 415 -4.12 0.69 28.77
N LEU A 416 -4.06 -0.09 27.70
CA LEU A 416 -3.34 -1.35 27.64
C LEU A 416 -2.01 -1.18 26.90
N LEU A 417 -0.91 -1.55 27.55
CA LEU A 417 0.43 -1.53 26.98
C LEU A 417 0.90 -2.94 26.66
N ILE A 418 1.09 -3.24 25.38
CA ILE A 418 1.77 -4.47 24.93
C ILE A 418 3.27 -4.20 24.96
N SER A 419 3.96 -4.74 25.96
CA SER A 419 5.41 -4.57 26.15
C SER A 419 6.13 -5.91 26.03
N PRO A 420 6.75 -6.22 24.87
CA PRO A 420 7.52 -7.44 24.71
C PRO A 420 8.81 -7.43 25.53
N SER A 421 9.35 -8.63 25.79
CA SER A 421 10.62 -8.80 26.50
C SER A 421 11.77 -8.06 25.78
N VAL A 422 12.51 -7.24 26.51
CA VAL A 422 13.69 -6.50 26.04
C VAL A 422 14.70 -7.41 25.33
N THR A 423 14.94 -8.62 25.85
CA THR A 423 15.83 -9.60 25.20
C THR A 423 15.36 -9.99 23.79
N VAL A 424 14.05 -10.11 23.58
CA VAL A 424 13.47 -10.42 22.27
C VAL A 424 13.59 -9.20 21.36
N LEU A 425 13.29 -8.01 21.88
CA LEU A 425 13.42 -6.74 21.15
C LEU A 425 14.85 -6.55 20.62
N LYS A 426 15.88 -6.74 21.47
CA LYS A 426 17.29 -6.64 21.06
C LYS A 426 17.65 -7.57 19.90
N LYS A 427 17.18 -8.83 19.95
CA LYS A 427 17.39 -9.81 18.87
C LYS A 427 16.69 -9.38 17.58
N LEU A 428 15.43 -8.96 17.66
CA LEU A 428 14.68 -8.47 16.50
C LEU A 428 15.31 -7.23 15.88
N ASN A 429 15.79 -6.27 16.69
CA ASN A 429 16.50 -5.08 16.20
C ASN A 429 17.71 -5.47 15.36
N ARG A 430 18.59 -6.34 15.88
CA ARG A 430 19.80 -6.78 15.19
C ARG A 430 19.49 -7.62 13.95
N LEU A 431 18.55 -8.55 14.05
CA LEU A 431 18.15 -9.42 12.94
C LEU A 431 17.52 -8.59 11.81
N ALA A 432 16.55 -7.74 12.13
CA ALA A 432 15.89 -6.91 11.11
C ALA A 432 16.88 -5.94 10.46
N PHE A 433 17.76 -5.30 11.24
CA PHE A 433 18.83 -4.47 10.67
C PHE A 433 19.68 -5.25 9.66
N THR A 434 20.10 -6.47 10.00
CA THR A 434 20.92 -7.33 9.13
C THR A 434 20.16 -7.77 7.86
N VAL A 435 18.88 -8.12 8.01
CA VAL A 435 18.05 -8.70 6.94
C VAL A 435 17.57 -7.65 5.94
N MET A 436 17.15 -6.49 6.43
CA MET A 436 16.43 -5.50 5.63
C MET A 436 16.89 -4.04 5.87
N GLY A 437 17.98 -3.83 6.61
CA GLY A 437 18.48 -2.47 6.84
C GLY A 437 17.44 -1.61 7.55
N ASP A 438 16.65 -2.24 8.42
CA ASP A 438 15.63 -1.60 9.25
C ASP A 438 15.78 -2.13 10.65
N MET A 439 16.27 -1.28 11.54
CA MET A 439 16.51 -1.68 12.92
C MET A 439 15.20 -1.73 13.74
N ASN A 440 14.12 -1.07 13.28
CA ASN A 440 12.90 -0.86 14.07
C ASN A 440 11.70 -1.66 13.54
N TRP A 441 11.93 -2.72 12.73
CA TRP A 441 10.86 -3.57 12.15
C TRP A 441 9.82 -4.03 13.18
N HIS A 442 10.28 -4.41 14.37
CA HIS A 442 9.39 -4.88 15.44
C HIS A 442 8.43 -3.77 15.91
N ALA A 443 8.81 -2.50 15.84
CA ALA A 443 7.93 -1.39 16.18
C ALA A 443 6.92 -1.15 15.07
N HIS A 444 7.37 -1.07 13.81
CA HIS A 444 6.50 -0.87 12.64
C HIS A 444 5.40 -1.93 12.55
N ILE A 445 5.74 -3.20 12.71
CA ILE A 445 4.76 -4.29 12.73
C ILE A 445 3.97 -4.31 14.04
N GLY A 446 4.62 -4.03 15.17
CA GLY A 446 4.01 -4.06 16.50
C GLY A 446 2.83 -3.10 16.62
N ILE A 447 3.00 -1.84 16.17
CA ILE A 447 1.97 -0.80 16.24
C ILE A 447 0.73 -1.14 15.39
N MET A 448 0.91 -1.85 14.27
CA MET A 448 -0.19 -2.29 13.41
C MET A 448 -0.84 -3.59 13.90
N THR A 449 -0.12 -4.39 14.70
CA THR A 449 -0.59 -5.70 15.16
C THR A 449 -1.31 -5.63 16.49
N ALA A 450 -0.74 -4.93 17.47
CA ALA A 450 -1.21 -4.96 18.84
C ALA A 450 -2.67 -4.47 18.98
N PRO A 451 -3.09 -3.33 18.40
CA PRO A 451 -4.47 -2.87 18.49
C PRO A 451 -5.46 -3.86 17.85
N MET A 452 -5.13 -4.39 16.67
CA MET A 452 -5.99 -5.35 15.96
C MET A 452 -6.14 -6.65 16.74
N ARG A 453 -5.06 -7.15 17.37
CA ARG A 453 -5.11 -8.35 18.20
C ARG A 453 -5.92 -8.13 19.47
N VAL A 454 -5.71 -7.01 20.17
CA VAL A 454 -6.50 -6.68 21.35
C VAL A 454 -7.98 -6.57 20.99
N ALA A 455 -8.31 -5.93 19.86
CA ALA A 455 -9.68 -5.82 19.39
C ALA A 455 -10.34 -7.21 19.21
N VAL A 456 -9.69 -8.14 18.52
CA VAL A 456 -10.18 -9.53 18.41
C VAL A 456 -10.31 -10.22 19.77
N GLN A 457 -9.31 -10.09 20.65
CA GLN A 457 -9.31 -10.75 21.96
C GLN A 457 -10.45 -10.29 22.86
N TYR A 458 -10.85 -9.02 22.75
CA TYR A 458 -11.94 -8.43 23.53
C TYR A 458 -13.27 -8.39 22.76
N GLY A 459 -13.33 -8.94 21.54
CA GLY A 459 -14.54 -8.92 20.70
C GLY A 459 -14.98 -7.50 20.31
N ILE A 460 -14.05 -6.56 20.14
CA ILE A 460 -14.28 -5.17 19.76
C ILE A 460 -14.15 -5.06 18.23
N PRO A 461 -15.20 -4.71 17.48
CA PRO A 461 -15.19 -4.76 16.01
C PRO A 461 -14.61 -3.52 15.33
N LEU A 462 -14.19 -2.50 16.09
CA LEU A 462 -13.74 -1.22 15.53
C LEU A 462 -12.41 -0.77 16.15
N VAL A 463 -11.43 -0.50 15.30
CA VAL A 463 -10.13 0.04 15.68
C VAL A 463 -9.87 1.34 14.94
N PHE A 464 -9.46 2.37 15.65
CA PHE A 464 -9.04 3.64 15.07
C PHE A 464 -7.52 3.75 15.01
N TYR A 465 -7.04 4.18 13.85
CA TYR A 465 -5.70 4.70 13.61
C TYR A 465 -5.81 6.17 13.17
N GLY A 466 -4.68 6.86 13.11
CA GLY A 466 -4.63 8.26 12.69
C GLY A 466 -4.84 8.47 11.21
N GLU A 467 -3.88 9.10 10.55
CA GLU A 467 -3.83 9.18 9.10
C GLU A 467 -3.16 7.94 8.49
N HIS A 468 -3.53 7.62 7.25
CA HIS A 468 -2.78 6.67 6.45
C HIS A 468 -1.47 7.34 5.99
N GLY A 469 -0.34 7.01 6.62
CA GLY A 469 0.93 7.72 6.43
C GLY A 469 1.39 7.86 4.98
N TYR A 470 1.26 6.82 4.16
CA TYR A 470 1.67 6.87 2.74
C TYR A 470 0.65 7.59 1.84
N LEU A 471 -0.60 7.71 2.26
CA LEU A 471 -1.56 8.56 1.55
C LEU A 471 -1.13 10.02 1.72
N ASP A 472 -0.85 10.42 2.96
CA ASP A 472 -0.45 11.79 3.30
C ASP A 472 0.95 12.17 2.77
N LEU A 473 1.94 11.27 2.87
CA LEU A 473 3.32 11.54 2.47
C LEU A 473 3.54 11.43 0.96
N CYS A 474 3.13 10.32 0.34
CA CYS A 474 3.46 10.02 -1.05
C CYS A 474 2.26 9.93 -1.98
N GLY A 475 1.02 10.12 -1.51
CA GLY A 475 -0.16 10.03 -2.35
C GLY A 475 -0.34 8.64 -2.94
N GLN A 476 -0.09 7.59 -2.15
CA GLN A 476 -0.29 6.20 -2.55
C GLN A 476 -1.75 5.91 -2.94
N PHE A 477 -2.69 6.55 -2.25
CA PHE A 477 -4.13 6.42 -2.44
C PHE A 477 -4.77 7.78 -2.66
N SER A 478 -6.00 7.82 -3.17
CA SER A 478 -6.84 9.01 -3.09
C SER A 478 -7.53 9.09 -1.72
N MET A 479 -7.80 10.31 -1.26
CA MET A 479 -8.67 10.54 -0.10
C MET A 479 -10.10 10.07 -0.34
N ASP A 480 -10.52 9.94 -1.60
CA ASP A 480 -11.84 9.44 -1.99
C ASP A 480 -11.93 7.90 -1.94
N ASP A 481 -10.80 7.21 -1.77
CA ASP A 481 -10.75 5.75 -1.74
C ASP A 481 -11.06 5.17 -0.34
N PHE A 482 -10.96 6.01 0.71
CA PHE A 482 -11.12 5.62 2.12
C PHE A 482 -10.34 4.33 2.50
N PRO A 483 -9.02 4.25 2.24
CA PRO A 483 -8.26 3.05 2.55
C PRO A 483 -8.33 2.74 4.04
N GLU A 484 -8.45 1.45 4.37
CA GLU A 484 -8.49 0.91 5.73
C GLU A 484 -7.22 0.11 6.04
N VAL A 485 -7.07 -0.26 7.31
CA VAL A 485 -5.98 -1.12 7.75
C VAL A 485 -6.19 -2.51 7.16
N ALA A 486 -5.22 -2.95 6.34
CA ALA A 486 -5.20 -4.26 5.74
C ALA A 486 -3.92 -5.03 6.10
N TYR A 487 -4.04 -6.35 6.21
CA TYR A 487 -2.91 -7.25 6.44
C TYR A 487 -1.84 -7.09 5.35
N ARG A 488 -2.25 -6.93 4.08
CA ARG A 488 -1.32 -6.68 2.97
C ARG A 488 -0.46 -5.45 3.23
N ASN A 489 -1.08 -4.32 3.57
CA ASN A 489 -0.36 -3.07 3.85
C ASN A 489 0.65 -3.25 5.01
N ARG A 490 0.20 -3.89 6.10
CA ARG A 490 1.06 -4.24 7.23
C ARG A 490 2.26 -5.09 6.79
N LEU A 491 2.06 -6.16 6.03
CA LEU A 491 3.14 -7.04 5.59
C LEU A 491 4.08 -6.33 4.60
N GLU A 492 3.51 -5.73 3.57
CA GLU A 492 4.25 -5.17 2.43
C GLU A 492 5.05 -3.91 2.82
N HIS A 493 4.41 -2.95 3.47
CA HIS A 493 5.01 -1.64 3.72
C HIS A 493 5.66 -1.54 5.10
N TYR A 494 4.96 -1.94 6.16
CA TYR A 494 5.50 -1.89 7.52
C TYR A 494 6.47 -3.05 7.78
N GLY A 495 6.20 -4.23 7.21
CA GLY A 495 7.02 -5.43 7.37
C GLY A 495 8.11 -5.62 6.32
N ARG A 496 8.08 -4.85 5.23
CA ARG A 496 8.96 -5.01 4.05
C ARG A 496 8.87 -6.41 3.43
N GLY A 497 7.71 -7.05 3.53
CA GLY A 497 7.46 -8.43 3.11
C GLY A 497 7.95 -9.50 4.09
N TYR A 498 8.47 -9.12 5.27
CA TYR A 498 8.88 -10.06 6.31
C TYR A 498 7.84 -10.12 7.43
N GLU A 499 7.46 -11.34 7.80
CA GLU A 499 6.53 -11.63 8.89
C GLU A 499 7.26 -12.22 10.11
N TRP A 500 6.59 -12.29 11.26
CA TRP A 500 7.15 -12.88 12.48
C TRP A 500 7.68 -14.31 12.27
N THR A 501 7.10 -15.09 11.36
CA THR A 501 7.55 -16.46 11.01
C THR A 501 8.97 -16.48 10.46
N TYR A 502 9.45 -15.40 9.84
CA TYR A 502 10.82 -15.27 9.32
C TYR A 502 11.88 -15.37 10.42
N PHE A 503 11.55 -14.89 11.62
CA PHE A 503 12.48 -14.79 12.74
C PHE A 503 12.48 -16.02 13.64
N VAL A 504 11.57 -16.98 13.43
CA VAL A 504 11.52 -18.22 14.21
C VAL A 504 12.79 -19.04 13.97
N ASP A 505 13.36 -19.58 15.03
CA ASP A 505 14.63 -20.32 15.11
C ASP A 505 15.89 -19.50 14.78
N ARG A 506 15.78 -18.19 14.60
CA ARG A 506 16.94 -17.29 14.48
C ARG A 506 17.32 -16.73 15.84
N GLU A 507 18.61 -16.80 16.18
CA GLU A 507 19.13 -16.37 17.48
C GLU A 507 18.36 -16.96 18.69
N GLY A 508 17.82 -18.18 18.55
CA GLY A 508 17.03 -18.86 19.59
C GLY A 508 15.65 -18.22 19.85
N LEU A 509 15.12 -17.42 18.93
CA LEU A 509 13.73 -16.98 18.96
C LEU A 509 12.80 -18.15 18.63
N THR A 510 11.75 -18.33 19.40
CA THR A 510 10.70 -19.34 19.15
C THR A 510 9.39 -18.64 18.78
N ALA A 511 8.45 -19.38 18.19
CA ALA A 511 7.10 -18.88 17.94
C ALA A 511 6.44 -18.30 19.21
N ARG A 512 6.69 -18.90 20.38
CA ARG A 512 6.21 -18.42 21.69
C ARG A 512 6.75 -17.03 22.03
N ASN A 513 8.00 -16.72 21.67
CA ASN A 513 8.58 -15.40 21.90
C ASN A 513 7.95 -14.33 21.02
N LEU A 514 7.37 -14.72 19.88
CA LEU A 514 6.91 -13.82 18.83
C LEU A 514 5.39 -13.61 18.79
N ILE A 515 4.65 -14.16 19.76
CA ILE A 515 3.21 -13.94 19.94
C ILE A 515 2.81 -12.46 19.82
N PRO A 516 3.57 -11.48 20.36
CA PRO A 516 3.21 -10.06 20.24
C PRO A 516 3.13 -9.51 18.81
N TRP A 517 3.68 -10.20 17.81
CA TRP A 517 3.65 -9.82 16.40
C TRP A 517 2.78 -10.75 15.54
N GLN A 518 2.13 -11.76 16.12
CA GLN A 518 1.16 -12.58 15.41
C GLN A 518 -0.12 -11.78 15.18
N TYR A 519 -0.43 -11.52 13.90
CA TYR A 519 -1.64 -10.83 13.49
C TYR A 519 -2.86 -11.76 13.59
N PRO A 520 -4.06 -11.27 13.96
CA PRO A 520 -5.26 -12.11 14.02
C PRO A 520 -5.52 -12.80 12.69
N THR A 521 -5.96 -14.05 12.70
CA THR A 521 -6.28 -14.81 11.48
C THR A 521 -7.43 -14.17 10.71
N ASP A 522 -7.52 -14.45 9.40
CA ASP A 522 -8.62 -13.94 8.57
C ASP A 522 -9.99 -14.39 9.11
N GLN A 523 -10.08 -15.63 9.60
CA GLN A 523 -11.30 -16.13 10.24
C GLN A 523 -11.67 -15.31 11.48
N GLN A 524 -10.71 -15.02 12.37
CA GLN A 524 -10.96 -14.22 13.57
C GLN A 524 -11.39 -12.78 13.24
N ILE A 525 -10.78 -12.17 12.23
CA ILE A 525 -11.16 -10.83 11.75
C ILE A 525 -12.59 -10.86 11.21
N PHE A 526 -12.91 -11.87 10.40
CA PHE A 526 -14.23 -12.05 9.80
C PHE A 526 -15.33 -12.29 10.85
N ASP A 527 -15.09 -13.20 11.81
CA ASP A 527 -16.05 -13.57 12.85
C ASP A 527 -16.43 -12.39 13.75
N VAL A 528 -15.45 -11.53 14.06
CA VAL A 528 -15.68 -10.30 14.85
C VAL A 528 -16.29 -9.19 13.99
N GLY A 529 -16.18 -9.26 12.66
CA GLY A 529 -16.49 -8.14 11.78
C GLY A 529 -15.53 -6.96 11.98
N LEU A 530 -14.26 -7.26 12.27
CA LEU A 530 -13.26 -6.28 12.68
C LEU A 530 -12.87 -5.33 11.53
N ARG A 531 -12.92 -4.03 11.77
CA ARG A 531 -12.43 -2.98 10.86
C ARG A 531 -11.39 -2.09 11.52
N GLY A 532 -10.32 -1.79 10.79
CA GLY A 532 -9.33 -0.78 11.17
C GLY A 532 -9.48 0.47 10.32
N VAL A 533 -9.95 1.56 10.93
CA VAL A 533 -10.34 2.80 10.25
C VAL A 533 -9.29 3.88 10.52
N PHE A 534 -8.87 4.59 9.47
CA PHE A 534 -8.04 5.78 9.59
C PHE A 534 -8.91 7.02 9.77
N LEU A 535 -8.81 7.68 10.92
CA LEU A 535 -9.61 8.86 11.24
C LEU A 535 -9.34 10.03 10.28
N GLY A 536 -8.11 10.13 9.76
CA GLY A 536 -7.72 11.15 8.78
C GLY A 536 -8.46 11.08 7.43
N ASN A 537 -9.17 9.98 7.13
CA ASN A 537 -10.03 9.91 5.95
C ASN A 537 -11.33 10.71 6.11
N TYR A 538 -11.75 10.96 7.35
CA TYR A 538 -13.07 11.53 7.68
C TYR A 538 -13.01 12.95 8.20
N LEU A 539 -11.85 13.38 8.70
CA LEU A 539 -11.66 14.69 9.33
C LEU A 539 -10.49 15.43 8.69
N PRO A 540 -10.54 16.78 8.65
CA PRO A 540 -9.36 17.58 8.33
C PRO A 540 -8.20 17.19 9.25
N TRP A 541 -7.08 16.81 8.64
CA TRP A 541 -5.93 16.28 9.37
C TRP A 541 -4.72 17.18 9.17
N GLU A 542 -4.37 17.99 10.16
CA GLU A 542 -3.21 18.91 10.06
C GLU A 542 -2.42 18.91 11.37
N ALA A 543 -1.21 18.36 11.28
CA ALA A 543 -0.35 18.07 12.43
C ALA A 543 0.08 19.32 13.22
N ASN A 544 0.21 20.47 12.56
CA ASN A 544 0.57 21.75 13.17
C ASN A 544 -0.63 22.41 13.88
N GLU A 545 -1.87 22.07 13.50
CA GLU A 545 -3.05 22.44 14.28
C GLU A 545 -3.29 21.49 15.46
N HIS A 546 -3.07 20.18 15.25
CA HIS A 546 -3.20 19.20 16.33
C HIS A 546 -2.29 19.54 17.51
N ILE A 547 -1.03 19.91 17.26
CA ILE A 547 -0.08 20.23 18.34
C ILE A 547 -0.57 21.40 19.21
N LYS A 548 -1.14 22.45 18.60
CA LYS A 548 -1.67 23.60 19.34
C LYS A 548 -2.78 23.18 20.29
N LEU A 549 -3.72 22.38 19.77
CA LEU A 549 -4.87 21.89 20.53
C LEU A 549 -4.43 21.03 21.72
N VAL A 550 -3.50 20.10 21.52
CA VAL A 550 -3.15 19.13 22.57
C VAL A 550 -2.24 19.71 23.65
N VAL A 551 -1.41 20.70 23.30
CA VAL A 551 -0.65 21.48 24.28
C VAL A 551 -1.61 22.27 25.17
N ASP A 552 -2.53 23.02 24.57
CA ASP A 552 -3.48 23.88 25.28
C ASP A 552 -4.43 23.07 26.19
N ARG A 553 -5.02 21.99 25.67
CA ARG A 553 -6.08 21.26 26.37
C ARG A 553 -5.58 20.19 27.32
N TYR A 554 -4.44 19.58 27.03
CA TYR A 554 -3.99 18.37 27.72
C TYR A 554 -2.56 18.47 28.26
N GLY A 555 -1.93 19.66 28.18
CA GLY A 555 -0.57 19.86 28.69
C GLY A 555 0.47 18.98 27.99
N PHE A 556 0.26 18.65 26.71
CA PHE A 556 1.20 17.86 25.93
C PHE A 556 2.59 18.51 25.91
N GLU A 557 3.63 17.74 26.18
CA GLU A 557 5.01 18.22 26.19
C GLU A 557 5.69 18.04 24.81
N THR A 558 6.44 19.03 24.35
CA THR A 558 7.32 18.92 23.16
C THR A 558 8.78 18.78 23.56
N SER A 559 9.63 18.32 22.64
CA SER A 559 11.08 18.36 22.87
C SER A 559 11.57 19.80 23.04
N SER A 560 12.51 20.01 23.96
CA SER A 560 13.16 21.31 24.17
C SER A 560 14.17 21.66 23.08
N GLU A 561 14.71 20.65 22.39
CA GLU A 561 15.64 20.82 21.27
C GLU A 561 15.18 20.05 20.02
N PRO A 562 15.55 20.52 18.81
CA PRO A 562 15.36 19.75 17.59
C PRO A 562 16.13 18.43 17.60
N PHE A 563 15.66 17.47 16.82
CA PHE A 563 16.38 16.22 16.58
C PHE A 563 17.54 16.43 15.59
N ASP A 564 18.53 15.53 15.63
CA ASP A 564 19.74 15.67 14.81
C ASP A 564 19.49 15.68 13.29
N ARG A 565 18.37 15.07 12.86
CA ARG A 565 18.02 14.87 11.44
C ARG A 565 16.76 15.62 11.02
N THR A 566 16.23 16.51 11.85
CA THR A 566 15.10 17.37 11.47
C THR A 566 14.96 18.57 12.42
N TYR A 567 14.46 19.68 11.90
CA TYR A 567 14.22 20.92 12.65
C TYR A 567 12.97 20.86 13.56
N ARG A 568 12.12 19.84 13.43
CA ARG A 568 10.87 19.71 14.20
C ARG A 568 11.12 19.18 15.61
N THR A 569 10.36 19.67 16.59
CA THR A 569 10.47 19.30 18.02
C THR A 569 9.24 18.53 18.55
N MET A 570 8.21 18.36 17.72
CA MET A 570 6.88 17.86 18.11
C MET A 570 6.47 16.56 17.43
N SER A 571 7.34 15.97 16.59
CA SER A 571 7.02 14.78 15.79
C SER A 571 7.78 13.56 16.31
N ASN A 572 7.14 12.40 16.36
CA ASN A 572 7.73 11.11 16.72
C ASN A 572 8.50 11.11 18.06
N LEU A 573 7.94 11.76 19.09
CA LEU A 573 8.53 11.77 20.44
C LEU A 573 8.47 10.39 21.12
N ASP A 574 7.58 9.54 20.66
CA ASP A 574 7.31 8.19 21.15
C ASP A 574 8.42 7.17 20.85
N ASP A 575 9.31 7.46 19.90
CA ASP A 575 10.47 6.64 19.60
C ASP A 575 11.66 7.53 19.20
N MET A 576 12.70 7.57 20.04
CA MET A 576 13.87 8.40 19.83
C MET A 576 14.59 8.10 18.50
N HIS A 577 14.45 6.88 17.99
CA HIS A 577 15.16 6.43 16.82
C HIS A 577 14.43 6.72 15.51
N GLU A 578 13.12 7.00 15.56
CA GLU A 578 12.34 7.40 14.38
C GLU A 578 12.87 8.70 13.79
N ASN A 579 13.26 9.69 14.59
CA ASN A 579 13.95 10.89 14.10
C ASN A 579 15.48 10.74 14.02
N GLY A 580 15.98 9.52 14.29
CA GLY A 580 17.40 9.22 14.50
C GLY A 580 17.88 8.11 13.57
N VAL A 581 18.40 7.02 14.15
CA VAL A 581 19.06 5.94 13.39
C VAL A 581 18.14 5.26 12.35
N HIS A 582 16.82 5.15 12.58
CA HIS A 582 15.89 4.60 11.58
C HIS A 582 15.92 5.43 10.29
N ASP A 583 15.80 6.75 10.41
CA ASP A 583 15.84 7.65 9.27
C ASP A 583 17.23 7.89 8.70
N TYR A 584 18.27 7.61 9.47
CA TYR A 584 19.63 7.52 8.94
C TYR A 584 19.77 6.33 7.99
N LEU A 585 19.20 5.17 8.33
CA LEU A 585 19.16 4.03 7.42
C LEU A 585 18.33 4.33 6.17
N LYS A 586 17.22 5.07 6.29
CA LYS A 586 16.45 5.55 5.12
C LYS A 586 17.33 6.40 4.19
N TYR A 587 18.12 7.30 4.75
CA TYR A 587 19.07 8.12 3.98
C TYR A 587 20.16 7.28 3.32
N ILE A 588 20.78 6.34 4.05
CA ILE A 588 21.77 5.44 3.47
C ILE A 588 21.16 4.68 2.28
N LYS A 589 19.94 4.15 2.41
CA LYS A 589 19.30 3.39 1.34
C LYS A 589 18.94 4.24 0.13
N PHE A 590 18.25 5.36 0.34
CA PHE A 590 17.52 6.06 -0.71
C PHE A 590 17.99 7.51 -0.95
N GLY A 591 18.93 8.01 -0.16
CA GLY A 591 19.47 9.37 -0.29
C GLY A 591 18.64 10.48 0.33
N TYR A 592 17.55 10.17 1.04
CA TYR A 592 16.69 11.13 1.74
C TYR A 592 16.31 10.64 3.15
N GLY A 593 16.02 11.56 4.07
CA GLY A 593 15.80 11.28 5.49
C GLY A 593 14.52 11.92 6.04
N ARG A 594 14.47 12.08 7.37
CA ARG A 594 13.33 12.65 8.09
C ARG A 594 13.10 14.14 7.75
N CYS A 595 14.16 14.89 7.48
CA CYS A 595 14.02 16.30 7.13
C CYS A 595 13.28 16.47 5.81
N THR A 596 13.52 15.60 4.82
CA THR A 596 12.76 15.60 3.57
C THR A 596 11.27 15.37 3.82
N ASP A 597 10.89 14.38 4.63
CA ASP A 597 9.48 14.10 4.95
C ASP A 597 8.81 15.32 5.60
N HIS A 598 9.44 15.89 6.63
CA HIS A 598 8.90 17.04 7.35
C HIS A 598 8.86 18.31 6.48
N ALA A 599 9.91 18.59 5.72
CA ALA A 599 9.96 19.73 4.81
C ALA A 599 8.90 19.62 3.71
N CYS A 600 8.60 18.41 3.22
CA CYS A 600 7.52 18.21 2.27
C CYS A 600 6.15 18.51 2.89
N LYS A 601 5.90 18.07 4.13
CA LYS A 601 4.67 18.42 4.85
C LYS A 601 4.56 19.93 5.07
N ASP A 602 5.64 20.60 5.49
CA ASP A 602 5.64 22.05 5.72
C ASP A 602 5.50 22.87 4.44
N ILE A 603 6.06 22.43 3.30
CA ILE A 603 5.78 23.05 2.00
C ILE A 603 4.29 22.95 1.66
N ARG A 604 3.69 21.78 1.87
CA ARG A 604 2.27 21.54 1.55
C ARG A 604 1.33 22.32 2.47
N ALA A 605 1.76 22.59 3.71
CA ALA A 605 1.05 23.43 4.67
C ALA A 605 1.32 24.94 4.47
N GLY A 606 2.15 25.34 3.50
CA GLY A 606 2.51 26.75 3.25
C GLY A 606 3.45 27.37 4.29
N LEU A 607 4.06 26.55 5.16
CA LEU A 607 4.96 26.98 6.24
C LEU A 607 6.42 27.10 5.79
N LEU A 608 6.77 26.50 4.66
CA LEU A 608 8.13 26.47 4.13
C LEU A 608 8.10 26.61 2.60
N ASN A 609 9.00 27.40 2.04
CA ASN A 609 9.19 27.40 0.58
C ASN A 609 10.20 26.32 0.16
N ARG A 610 10.23 26.00 -1.14
CA ARG A 610 11.10 24.95 -1.66
C ARG A 610 12.59 25.22 -1.40
N ASP A 611 13.08 26.44 -1.61
CA ASP A 611 14.51 26.72 -1.50
C ASP A 611 15.01 26.63 -0.06
N GLN A 612 14.19 27.08 0.90
CA GLN A 612 14.43 26.85 2.32
C GLN A 612 14.46 25.36 2.66
N ALA A 613 13.53 24.58 2.08
CA ALA A 613 13.51 23.13 2.27
C ALA A 613 14.75 22.44 1.71
N VAL A 614 15.28 22.88 0.56
CA VAL A 614 16.52 22.35 -0.01
C VAL A 614 17.70 22.56 0.96
N GLU A 615 17.82 23.75 1.55
CA GLU A 615 18.86 24.05 2.55
C GLU A 615 18.75 23.14 3.78
N LEU A 616 17.53 22.98 4.31
CA LEU A 616 17.26 22.13 5.47
C LEU A 616 17.56 20.66 5.17
N VAL A 617 17.11 20.14 4.02
CA VAL A 617 17.35 18.75 3.61
C VAL A 617 18.84 18.45 3.48
N ASN A 618 19.59 19.32 2.77
CA ASN A 618 21.03 19.13 2.61
C ASN A 618 21.79 19.25 3.93
N ARG A 619 21.28 20.03 4.89
CA ARG A 619 21.84 20.16 6.24
C ARG A 619 21.57 18.96 7.13
N TYR A 620 20.33 18.49 7.20
CA TYR A 620 19.87 17.55 8.23
C TYR A 620 19.89 16.08 7.79
N ASP A 621 19.48 15.76 6.56
CA ASP A 621 19.37 14.36 6.12
C ASP A 621 20.72 13.60 6.08
N PRO A 622 21.89 14.23 5.85
CA PRO A 622 23.16 13.52 5.93
C PRO A 622 23.68 13.22 7.34
N VAL A 623 23.11 13.85 8.38
CA VAL A 623 23.67 13.85 9.74
C VAL A 623 23.59 12.46 10.39
N LYS A 624 24.74 11.86 10.71
CA LYS A 624 24.78 10.64 11.53
C LYS A 624 24.30 11.00 12.95
N PRO A 625 23.22 10.38 13.47
CA PRO A 625 22.55 10.91 14.65
C PRO A 625 23.14 10.36 15.96
N ARG A 626 23.02 11.12 17.05
CA ARG A 626 23.60 10.82 18.38
C ARG A 626 22.95 9.60 19.04
N ASP A 627 21.67 9.34 18.76
CA ASP A 627 20.91 8.20 19.30
C ASP A 627 21.42 6.84 18.79
N LEU A 628 22.19 6.81 17.69
CA LEU A 628 22.85 5.61 17.21
C LEU A 628 23.70 4.96 18.30
N ARG A 629 24.40 5.75 19.13
CA ARG A 629 25.22 5.23 20.22
C ARG A 629 24.38 4.40 21.19
N ARG A 630 23.22 4.90 21.60
CA ARG A 630 22.28 4.17 22.46
C ARG A 630 21.86 2.86 21.81
N TRP A 631 21.54 2.89 20.51
CA TRP A 631 21.11 1.69 19.79
C TRP A 631 22.23 0.62 19.74
N LEU A 632 23.45 1.04 19.39
CA LEU A 632 24.64 0.18 19.33
C LEU A 632 24.93 -0.50 20.68
N GLU A 633 24.90 0.27 21.77
CA GLU A 633 25.04 -0.24 23.14
C GLU A 633 23.89 -1.19 23.50
N TYR A 634 22.65 -0.85 23.11
CA TYR A 634 21.46 -1.65 23.37
C TYR A 634 21.53 -3.03 22.74
N VAL A 635 21.96 -3.13 21.47
CA VAL A 635 22.05 -4.41 20.74
C VAL A 635 23.42 -5.09 20.83
N GLY A 636 24.43 -4.43 21.40
CA GLY A 636 25.79 -4.95 21.52
C GLY A 636 26.51 -5.04 20.17
N MET A 637 26.46 -3.97 19.36
CA MET A 637 27.09 -3.88 18.04
C MET A 637 28.09 -2.73 18.00
N SER A 638 29.22 -2.89 17.28
CA SER A 638 30.15 -1.78 17.05
C SER A 638 29.66 -0.88 15.91
N GLU A 639 30.02 0.39 15.97
CA GLU A 639 29.67 1.36 14.91
C GLU A 639 30.24 0.96 13.54
N GLU A 640 31.46 0.41 13.50
CA GLU A 640 32.08 -0.08 12.27
C GLU A 640 31.27 -1.25 11.65
N ALA A 641 30.79 -2.19 12.48
CA ALA A 641 29.97 -3.29 11.99
C ALA A 641 28.63 -2.78 11.46
N PHE A 642 28.02 -1.81 12.15
CA PHE A 642 26.82 -1.14 11.69
C PHE A 642 27.03 -0.47 10.32
N ASP A 643 28.06 0.37 10.19
CA ASP A 643 28.31 1.11 8.95
C ASP A 643 28.54 0.17 7.76
N ARG A 644 29.37 -0.88 7.95
CA ARG A 644 29.65 -1.87 6.91
C ARG A 644 28.39 -2.60 6.44
N ILE A 645 27.50 -2.98 7.36
CA ILE A 645 26.23 -3.63 7.01
C ILE A 645 25.29 -2.65 6.33
N ALA A 646 25.12 -1.45 6.89
CA ALA A 646 24.22 -0.43 6.37
C ALA A 646 24.59 -0.03 4.94
N ASP A 647 25.89 0.11 4.65
CA ASP A 647 26.40 0.47 3.32
C ASP A 647 26.09 -0.58 2.25
N THR A 648 25.83 -1.85 2.62
CA THR A 648 25.39 -2.87 1.65
C THR A 648 23.98 -2.66 1.11
N PHE A 649 23.19 -1.76 1.72
CA PHE A 649 21.83 -1.43 1.29
C PHE A 649 21.74 -0.15 0.47
N ARG A 650 22.86 0.53 0.20
CA ARG A 650 22.86 1.73 -0.64
C ARG A 650 22.37 1.40 -2.03
N ASP A 651 21.31 2.09 -2.43
CA ASP A 651 20.77 1.91 -3.77
C ASP A 651 21.76 2.45 -4.82
N PRO A 652 22.21 1.61 -5.77
CA PRO A 652 23.23 2.01 -6.74
C PRO A 652 22.69 3.02 -7.77
N ARG A 653 21.36 3.25 -7.82
CA ARG A 653 20.75 4.33 -8.60
C ARG A 653 20.94 5.70 -7.92
N VAL A 654 21.21 5.73 -6.61
CA VAL A 654 21.38 6.95 -5.81
C VAL A 654 22.86 7.21 -5.50
N TRP A 655 23.60 6.15 -5.19
CA TRP A 655 24.93 6.25 -4.61
C TRP A 655 26.03 5.78 -5.56
N THR A 656 27.17 6.46 -5.53
CA THR A 656 28.42 6.03 -6.16
C THR A 656 29.54 6.13 -5.13
N MET A 657 30.40 5.10 -5.05
CA MET A 657 31.62 5.18 -4.26
C MET A 657 32.72 5.85 -5.09
N ALA A 658 33.27 6.96 -4.58
CA ALA A 658 34.37 7.70 -5.21
C ALA A 658 35.37 8.17 -4.15
N ASN A 659 36.67 7.93 -4.38
CA ASN A 659 37.75 8.27 -3.45
C ASN A 659 37.53 7.73 -2.01
N GLY A 660 36.99 6.51 -1.91
CA GLY A 660 36.67 5.88 -0.61
C GLY A 660 35.51 6.53 0.15
N ARG A 661 34.70 7.37 -0.51
CA ARG A 661 33.52 8.01 0.09
C ARG A 661 32.29 7.79 -0.77
N TRP A 662 31.15 7.62 -0.09
CA TRP A 662 29.84 7.59 -0.73
C TRP A 662 29.45 9.00 -1.19
N GLN A 663 29.14 9.11 -2.47
CA GLN A 663 28.65 10.33 -3.09
C GLN A 663 27.26 10.10 -3.68
N ARG A 664 26.38 11.08 -3.52
CA ARG A 664 25.11 11.19 -4.22
C ARG A 664 24.99 12.60 -4.79
N GLN A 665 24.11 12.78 -5.76
CA GLN A 665 23.76 14.12 -6.21
C GLN A 665 23.11 14.90 -5.07
N GLU A 666 23.66 16.08 -4.76
CA GLU A 666 23.03 17.02 -3.84
C GLU A 666 21.75 17.60 -4.46
N LEU A 667 20.73 17.81 -3.63
CA LEU A 667 19.52 18.46 -4.08
C LEU A 667 19.83 19.93 -4.36
N GLN A 668 19.60 20.35 -5.59
CA GLN A 668 19.85 21.73 -6.04
C GLN A 668 18.60 22.59 -5.85
N LYS A 669 18.82 23.89 -5.61
CA LYS A 669 17.77 24.91 -5.74
C LYS A 669 17.32 25.00 -7.19
N ARG A 670 16.14 25.55 -7.45
CA ARG A 670 15.75 25.86 -8.84
C ARG A 670 16.71 26.93 -9.36
N ILE A 671 17.27 26.71 -10.55
CA ILE A 671 17.96 27.77 -11.28
C ILE A 671 16.83 28.64 -11.84
N GLU A 672 16.79 29.92 -11.44
CA GLU A 672 15.79 30.90 -11.89
C GLU A 672 15.87 31.15 -13.40
#